data_AF-A0A2B8SX34-F1
#
_entry.id   AF-A0A2B8SX34-F1
#
_cell.length_a   1.000
_cell.length_b   1.000
_cell.length_c   1.000
_cell.angle_alpha   90.00
_cell.angle_beta   90.00
_cell.angle_gamma   90.00
#
_symmetry.space_group_name_H-M   'P 1'
#
loop_
_entity.id
_entity.type
_entity.pdbx_description
1 polymer ?
#
loop_
_entity_poly.entity_id
_entity_poly.type
_entity_poly.pdbx_seq_one_letter_code
_entity_poly.pdbx_strand_id
1 'polypeptide(L)'
;MNRYLKIVVAMFLTIFTFVSTLQPLAVQAATTLADGEYSIGFKVLKDTSDEESMMNQYSVSPGTLKVKDGKKKVSFTLTHSSWITKFETEKGSQFVDVNVVSEDKESDTRVVEFDVEDLEKILNAKVKVDIDAFNYHHYYDIRISFDQNSITPIHVEKPNEKEDPANKPDPNENPDPSQKPDQKPDSDQQPNSNTIKDGAYSIPFKVLKDKTDEESKMNTYMVNPGVLKVENGKKKAIVTLKSSSLIKNFQTEKDGAFVDAKVVSEDKENDTRVVEFDVDDLSKKLNTKVFIEMASRNYKQTHDVQLVFEQDKLETIKSEEKQPDGDKKPEGEKQPDGDKKPEGEKQPDAETIKDGEYSINFKTLKDQTDEISMMNTYTKSPGVLKVKDGKKYVSFTLTNSAWITKFEFEKNNSFVDANVLSENKQADTRVVEVEVDDLSKKLNAKVKVDIDSMNYHHSYDIQFAFDKDSIQPLDNQGGNDNQGGNDNQGGNNNQGGNNNQGGNNNQDNTTIDPNALKDGEYSIGFKVLKDKTEEISMMNTYTKSPGVLKVKDGKKYVSFTLTNSSWITKFEFEKNGAFVDAKVLGTSKEQDTRVVEVEVDDLSKKLNAKVKVDIDAMNYHHVYDIQFAFDKGSIKALGNQDGNNIPGGNDNQDGNNNQGGSNNQDGNNNQNGHVTVDPKNLKDGQYDIAFKVLKDKTDEISMMNQYVLNPARLTVKDGKKYVAVTLKDSAWITKFQTENAGAFVDAKVVSEDKAANTRVVEFEVADLFAKLNAKVKVDIDSMNYHHFYDVQIQFDTTKIGAIGTVKEEPKNEPKTPVTTPKVDNVKTVSTPDFNRNADDKKKKEDQKNDSKKEKNSKTADTAQLGLYMVLLLGSLALLVRKYRAGRL
;
A
#
# COMPACT_ATOMS: atom_id res chain seq x y z
N MET A 1 -61.60 76.45 25.38
CA MET A 1 -61.08 75.06 25.34
C MET A 1 -59.62 75.09 24.96
N ASN A 2 -58.78 74.32 25.64
CA ASN A 2 -57.34 74.64 25.74
C ASN A 2 -56.51 74.07 24.59
N ARG A 3 -55.39 74.73 24.27
CA ARG A 3 -54.50 74.37 23.15
C ARG A 3 -54.00 72.91 23.19
N TYR A 4 -53.82 72.36 24.40
CA TYR A 4 -53.48 70.94 24.60
C TYR A 4 -54.48 69.95 23.98
N LEU A 5 -55.79 70.24 24.00
CA LEU A 5 -56.79 69.31 23.47
C LEU A 5 -56.69 69.16 21.94
N LYS A 6 -56.30 70.23 21.22
CA LYS A 6 -56.07 70.14 19.77
C LYS A 6 -54.79 69.40 19.39
N ILE A 7 -53.78 69.39 20.26
CA ILE A 7 -52.53 68.64 20.03
C ILE A 7 -52.77 67.14 20.22
N VAL A 8 -53.49 66.74 21.29
CA VAL A 8 -53.84 65.34 21.55
C VAL A 8 -54.70 64.74 20.43
N VAL A 9 -55.72 65.47 19.95
CA VAL A 9 -56.58 65.00 18.85
C VAL A 9 -55.82 64.93 17.52
N ALA A 10 -54.84 65.81 17.27
CA ALA A 10 -54.00 65.73 16.07
C ALA A 10 -53.07 64.49 16.09
N MET A 11 -52.40 64.22 17.22
CA MET A 11 -51.51 63.06 17.35
C MET A 11 -52.23 61.71 17.22
N PHE A 12 -53.49 61.61 17.67
CA PHE A 12 -54.28 60.39 17.49
C PHE A 12 -54.74 60.15 16.04
N LEU A 13 -54.81 61.17 15.19
CA LEU A 13 -55.24 61.04 13.79
C LEU A 13 -54.08 60.82 12.81
N THR A 14 -52.85 61.18 13.17
CA THR A 14 -51.63 60.87 12.38
C THR A 14 -51.07 59.46 12.62
N ILE A 15 -51.68 58.68 13.52
CA ILE A 15 -51.33 57.26 13.77
C ILE A 15 -52.30 56.30 13.04
N PHE A 16 -53.44 56.80 12.55
CA PHE A 16 -54.53 55.98 11.99
C PHE A 16 -54.60 55.93 10.45
N THR A 17 -53.53 56.36 9.75
CA THR A 17 -53.45 56.36 8.28
C THR A 17 -52.23 55.63 7.71
N PHE A 18 -51.53 54.82 8.52
CA PHE A 18 -50.42 53.97 8.09
C PHE A 18 -50.53 52.50 8.55
N VAL A 19 -51.76 52.03 8.81
CA VAL A 19 -52.06 50.63 9.18
C VAL A 19 -52.95 49.99 8.12
N SER A 20 -52.40 49.79 6.91
CA SER A 20 -53.12 49.17 5.78
C SER A 20 -52.25 48.42 4.76
N THR A 21 -50.92 48.38 4.91
CA THR A 21 -50.01 47.61 4.03
C THR A 21 -49.00 46.74 4.77
N LEU A 22 -49.10 46.61 6.09
CA LEU A 22 -48.47 45.51 6.81
C LEU A 22 -49.34 44.26 6.64
N GLN A 23 -48.99 43.44 5.65
CA GLN A 23 -49.34 42.02 5.71
C GLN A 23 -48.84 41.49 7.06
N PRO A 24 -49.60 40.61 7.76
CA PRO A 24 -48.98 39.85 8.82
C PRO A 24 -47.81 39.09 8.19
N LEU A 25 -46.60 39.23 8.76
CA LEU A 25 -45.59 38.20 8.54
C LEU A 25 -46.25 36.91 9.02
N ALA A 26 -46.46 35.97 8.11
CA ALA A 26 -46.92 34.65 8.49
C ALA A 26 -45.91 34.12 9.50
N VAL A 27 -46.36 33.90 10.74
CA VAL A 27 -45.61 33.07 11.69
C VAL A 27 -45.35 31.77 10.94
N GLN A 28 -44.08 31.47 10.70
CA GLN A 28 -43.67 30.40 9.80
C GLN A 28 -44.01 29.08 10.49
N ALA A 29 -45.24 28.62 10.28
CA ALA A 29 -45.76 27.41 10.87
C ALA A 29 -44.84 26.26 10.44
N ALA A 30 -44.37 25.47 11.40
CA ALA A 30 -43.54 24.32 11.14
C ALA A 30 -44.22 23.46 10.06
N THR A 31 -43.53 23.24 8.94
CA THR A 31 -44.08 22.54 7.78
C THR A 31 -44.30 21.08 8.16
N THR A 32 -45.53 20.76 8.57
CA THR A 32 -45.95 19.40 8.89
C THR A 32 -45.77 18.53 7.67
N LEU A 33 -44.82 17.60 7.72
CA LEU A 33 -44.68 16.53 6.73
C LEU A 33 -46.03 15.82 6.59
N ALA A 34 -46.38 15.48 5.34
CA ALA A 34 -47.56 14.69 5.06
C ALA A 34 -47.33 13.23 5.48
N ASP A 35 -48.42 12.45 5.58
CA ASP A 35 -48.31 11.02 5.84
C ASP A 35 -47.67 10.30 4.64
N GLY A 36 -46.69 9.43 4.92
CA GLY A 36 -45.88 8.77 3.91
C GLY A 36 -44.51 8.30 4.42
N GLU A 37 -43.72 7.73 3.52
CA GLU A 37 -42.34 7.28 3.75
C GLU A 37 -41.35 8.15 2.99
N TYR A 38 -40.27 8.52 3.68
CA TYR A 38 -39.24 9.46 3.23
C TYR A 38 -37.85 8.89 3.55
N SER A 39 -36.82 9.26 2.79
CA SER A 39 -35.44 9.13 3.27
C SER A 39 -35.15 10.21 4.32
N ILE A 40 -34.23 9.96 5.25
CA ILE A 40 -33.65 11.00 6.09
C ILE A 40 -32.18 10.71 6.39
N GLY A 41 -31.31 11.64 6.03
CA GLY A 41 -29.91 11.65 6.45
C GLY A 41 -29.80 11.93 7.94
N PHE A 42 -28.91 11.20 8.60
CA PHE A 42 -28.57 11.39 10.00
C PHE A 42 -27.08 11.17 10.25
N LYS A 43 -26.61 11.62 11.41
CA LYS A 43 -25.30 11.32 11.98
C LYS A 43 -25.43 10.85 13.42
N VAL A 44 -24.57 9.92 13.82
CA VAL A 44 -24.40 9.54 15.23
C VAL A 44 -23.20 10.28 15.81
N LEU A 45 -23.42 11.00 16.90
CA LEU A 45 -22.50 11.91 17.58
C LEU A 45 -22.12 11.37 18.96
N LYS A 46 -21.05 11.91 19.54
CA LYS A 46 -20.60 11.59 20.91
C LYS A 46 -21.58 12.10 21.97
N ASP A 47 -21.48 11.56 23.18
CA ASP A 47 -22.34 11.89 24.33
C ASP A 47 -22.37 13.39 24.67
N THR A 48 -21.23 14.06 24.59
CA THR A 48 -20.99 15.40 25.15
C THR A 48 -20.47 16.43 24.13
N SER A 49 -20.13 16.00 22.92
CA SER A 49 -19.65 16.87 21.83
C SER A 49 -20.27 16.48 20.49
N ASP A 50 -20.49 17.48 19.62
CA ASP A 50 -21.13 17.28 18.30
C ASP A 50 -20.17 16.72 17.23
N GLU A 51 -19.07 16.09 17.68
CA GLU A 51 -18.20 15.26 16.85
C GLU A 51 -18.88 13.92 16.56
N GLU A 52 -18.56 13.32 15.41
CA GLU A 52 -19.07 11.99 15.06
C GLU A 52 -18.56 10.92 16.05
N SER A 53 -19.47 10.04 16.46
CA SER A 53 -19.16 8.86 17.25
C SER A 53 -18.62 7.74 16.35
N MET A 54 -17.81 6.83 16.91
CA MET A 54 -17.47 5.57 16.24
C MET A 54 -18.72 4.82 15.77
N MET A 55 -19.84 4.96 16.50
CA MET A 55 -21.13 4.38 16.14
C MET A 55 -21.68 4.85 14.78
N ASN A 56 -21.23 6.01 14.28
CA ASN A 56 -21.59 6.50 12.94
C ASN A 56 -21.09 5.56 11.83
N GLN A 57 -19.94 4.90 12.03
CA GLN A 57 -19.39 3.92 11.09
C GLN A 57 -20.21 2.62 11.03
N TYR A 58 -20.96 2.31 12.09
CA TYR A 58 -21.79 1.11 12.20
C TYR A 58 -23.25 1.35 11.81
N SER A 59 -23.63 2.59 11.48
CA SER A 59 -25.01 3.01 11.22
C SER A 59 -25.16 3.51 9.77
N VAL A 60 -26.00 2.85 8.97
CA VAL A 60 -26.18 3.18 7.55
C VAL A 60 -27.13 4.36 7.38
N SER A 61 -26.62 5.44 6.77
CA SER A 61 -27.33 6.69 6.47
C SER A 61 -27.42 6.87 4.96
N PRO A 62 -28.54 7.36 4.38
CA PRO A 62 -29.77 7.78 5.06
C PRO A 62 -30.62 6.61 5.59
N GLY A 63 -31.39 6.89 6.64
CA GLY A 63 -32.46 6.02 7.12
C GLY A 63 -33.80 6.29 6.41
N THR A 64 -34.84 5.56 6.82
CA THR A 64 -36.24 5.80 6.41
C THR A 64 -36.99 6.49 7.54
N LEU A 65 -37.60 7.65 7.24
CA LEU A 65 -38.58 8.34 8.08
C LEU A 65 -39.99 7.97 7.62
N LYS A 66 -40.80 7.41 8.51
CA LYS A 66 -42.23 7.16 8.30
C LYS A 66 -43.04 8.19 9.09
N VAL A 67 -43.94 8.89 8.41
CA VAL A 67 -44.87 9.86 9.01
C VAL A 67 -46.28 9.29 8.91
N LYS A 68 -46.99 9.19 10.03
CA LYS A 68 -48.41 8.79 10.06
C LYS A 68 -49.18 9.44 11.21
N ASP A 69 -50.32 10.04 10.91
CA ASP A 69 -51.10 10.86 11.85
C ASP A 69 -50.22 11.93 12.55
N GLY A 70 -49.24 12.48 11.83
CA GLY A 70 -48.22 13.40 12.36
C GLY A 70 -47.16 12.79 13.30
N LYS A 71 -47.25 11.50 13.64
CA LYS A 71 -46.22 10.78 14.39
C LYS A 71 -45.09 10.38 13.45
N LYS A 72 -43.85 10.44 13.94
CA LYS A 72 -42.64 10.14 13.17
C LYS A 72 -41.96 8.90 13.74
N LYS A 73 -41.59 7.97 12.87
CA LYS A 73 -40.69 6.86 13.17
C LYS A 73 -39.49 6.93 12.26
N VAL A 74 -38.29 6.73 12.80
CA VAL A 74 -37.09 6.59 11.99
C VAL A 74 -36.58 5.15 12.10
N SER A 75 -36.13 4.61 10.98
CA SER A 75 -35.46 3.32 10.90
C SER A 75 -34.18 3.38 10.08
N PHE A 76 -33.17 2.63 10.46
CA PHE A 76 -31.92 2.50 9.71
C PHE A 76 -31.23 1.16 9.97
N THR A 77 -30.27 0.80 9.12
CA THR A 77 -29.50 -0.44 9.25
C THR A 77 -28.30 -0.24 10.18
N LEU A 78 -28.21 -1.08 11.21
CA LEU A 78 -26.98 -1.31 11.97
C LEU A 78 -26.18 -2.45 11.33
N THR A 79 -24.86 -2.29 11.25
CA THR A 79 -23.91 -3.32 10.82
C THR A 79 -23.10 -3.84 12.00
N HIS A 80 -22.55 -5.06 11.90
CA HIS A 80 -21.95 -5.77 13.03
C HIS A 80 -22.99 -6.00 14.15
N SER A 81 -24.19 -6.44 13.75
CA SER A 81 -25.35 -6.63 14.62
C SER A 81 -25.04 -7.54 15.81
N SER A 82 -24.22 -8.57 15.60
CA SER A 82 -23.75 -9.52 16.62
C SER A 82 -22.94 -8.87 17.74
N TRP A 83 -22.20 -7.80 17.45
CA TRP A 83 -21.44 -7.04 18.46
C TRP A 83 -22.35 -6.05 19.20
N ILE A 84 -23.30 -5.45 18.50
CA ILE A 84 -24.21 -4.43 19.05
C ILE A 84 -25.37 -5.13 19.76
N THR A 85 -25.13 -5.67 20.95
CA THR A 85 -26.12 -6.51 21.67
C THR A 85 -27.31 -5.75 22.26
N LYS A 86 -27.25 -4.43 22.37
CA LYS A 86 -28.38 -3.58 22.79
C LYS A 86 -28.31 -2.19 22.16
N PHE A 87 -29.45 -1.59 21.83
CA PHE A 87 -29.51 -0.22 21.29
C PHE A 87 -30.81 0.45 21.75
N GLU A 88 -30.69 1.49 22.57
CA GLU A 88 -31.82 2.14 23.24
C GLU A 88 -31.88 3.63 22.86
N THR A 89 -33.06 4.15 22.57
CA THR A 89 -33.29 5.59 22.32
C THR A 89 -34.05 6.22 23.46
N GLU A 90 -33.78 7.50 23.75
CA GLU A 90 -34.56 8.27 24.71
C GLU A 90 -36.00 8.48 24.20
N LYS A 91 -36.97 8.27 25.09
CA LYS A 91 -38.39 8.53 24.85
C LYS A 91 -39.00 9.17 26.08
N GLY A 92 -39.39 10.44 25.98
CA GLY A 92 -39.71 11.29 27.13
C GLY A 92 -38.49 11.56 28.03
N SER A 93 -38.28 10.73 29.05
CA SER A 93 -37.13 10.83 29.97
C SER A 93 -36.64 9.45 30.43
N GLN A 94 -36.82 8.44 29.58
CA GLN A 94 -36.37 7.07 29.81
C GLN A 94 -35.75 6.53 28.51
N PHE A 95 -34.73 5.69 28.62
CA PHE A 95 -34.20 4.94 27.49
C PHE A 95 -35.06 3.69 27.26
N VAL A 96 -35.37 3.42 25.98
CA VAL A 96 -36.19 2.29 25.54
C VAL A 96 -35.47 1.58 24.41
N ASP A 97 -35.31 0.26 24.53
CA ASP A 97 -34.71 -0.61 23.51
C ASP A 97 -35.50 -0.54 22.19
N VAL A 98 -34.79 -0.39 21.07
CA VAL A 98 -35.41 -0.14 19.76
C VAL A 98 -36.06 -1.40 19.17
N ASN A 99 -37.07 -1.23 18.33
CA ASN A 99 -37.71 -2.35 17.65
C ASN A 99 -36.82 -2.84 16.49
N VAL A 100 -36.50 -4.13 16.45
CA VAL A 100 -35.84 -4.73 15.28
C VAL A 100 -36.89 -5.10 14.24
N VAL A 101 -36.84 -4.46 13.06
CA VAL A 101 -37.80 -4.65 11.97
C VAL A 101 -37.40 -5.83 11.07
N SER A 102 -36.09 -6.01 10.86
CA SER A 102 -35.50 -7.13 10.15
C SER A 102 -34.09 -7.39 10.65
N GLU A 103 -33.65 -8.65 10.62
CA GLU A 103 -32.31 -9.08 11.03
C GLU A 103 -31.77 -10.03 9.95
N ASP A 104 -30.54 -9.79 9.48
CA ASP A 104 -29.81 -10.65 8.56
C ASP A 104 -28.52 -11.13 9.25
N LYS A 105 -28.48 -12.44 9.53
CA LYS A 105 -27.39 -13.10 10.26
C LYS A 105 -26.24 -13.53 9.36
N GLU A 106 -26.38 -13.40 8.03
CA GLU A 106 -25.32 -13.70 7.08
C GLU A 106 -24.52 -12.44 6.71
N SER A 107 -25.17 -11.27 6.58
CA SER A 107 -24.46 -9.98 6.47
C SER A 107 -24.07 -9.36 7.81
N ASP A 108 -24.50 -9.95 8.93
CA ASP A 108 -24.44 -9.42 10.28
C ASP A 108 -25.00 -7.98 10.39
N THR A 109 -26.21 -7.78 9.89
CA THR A 109 -26.92 -6.50 9.91
C THR A 109 -28.32 -6.63 10.51
N ARG A 110 -28.88 -5.51 10.98
CA ARG A 110 -30.30 -5.43 11.34
C ARG A 110 -30.87 -4.03 11.08
N VAL A 111 -32.14 -3.95 10.71
CA VAL A 111 -32.86 -2.67 10.65
C VAL A 111 -33.52 -2.44 11.99
N VAL A 112 -33.17 -1.32 12.64
CA VAL A 112 -33.81 -0.85 13.87
C VAL A 112 -34.82 0.25 13.55
N GLU A 113 -35.90 0.34 14.32
CA GLU A 113 -36.93 1.38 14.24
C GLU A 113 -37.30 1.90 15.63
N PHE A 114 -37.48 3.21 15.73
CA PHE A 114 -37.90 3.90 16.95
C PHE A 114 -38.74 5.14 16.64
N ASP A 115 -39.55 5.56 17.62
CA ASP A 115 -40.35 6.78 17.53
C ASP A 115 -39.45 8.01 17.75
N VAL A 116 -39.72 9.11 17.02
CA VAL A 116 -39.00 10.38 17.19
C VAL A 116 -40.02 11.51 17.37
N GLU A 117 -40.00 12.20 18.51
CA GLU A 117 -40.93 13.30 18.77
C GLU A 117 -40.59 14.52 17.87
N ASP A 118 -39.32 14.87 17.81
CA ASP A 118 -38.82 16.07 17.15
C ASP A 118 -37.56 15.77 16.31
N LEU A 119 -37.50 16.31 15.09
CA LEU A 119 -36.37 16.16 14.18
C LEU A 119 -35.43 17.38 14.22
N GLU A 120 -35.80 18.46 14.92
CA GLU A 120 -34.89 19.60 15.19
C GLU A 120 -33.98 19.31 16.38
N LYS A 121 -34.36 18.35 17.23
CA LYS A 121 -33.63 18.00 18.45
C LYS A 121 -32.70 16.81 18.22
N ILE A 122 -31.52 16.90 18.81
CA ILE A 122 -30.60 15.79 18.95
C ILE A 122 -31.23 14.76 19.92
N LEU A 123 -31.41 13.53 19.44
CA LEU A 123 -31.98 12.42 20.19
C LEU A 123 -30.89 11.68 20.97
N ASN A 124 -31.00 11.59 22.29
CA ASN A 124 -30.05 10.80 23.08
C ASN A 124 -30.32 9.29 22.89
N ALA A 125 -29.26 8.49 22.89
CA ALA A 125 -29.33 7.04 22.77
C ALA A 125 -28.22 6.38 23.60
N LYS A 126 -28.38 5.07 23.85
CA LYS A 126 -27.39 4.22 24.54
C LYS A 126 -27.17 2.97 23.70
N VAL A 127 -25.92 2.56 23.56
CA VAL A 127 -25.56 1.35 22.82
C VAL A 127 -24.70 0.45 23.71
N LYS A 128 -24.98 -0.86 23.69
CA LYS A 128 -24.11 -1.88 24.28
C LYS A 128 -23.37 -2.60 23.17
N VAL A 129 -22.06 -2.75 23.37
CA VAL A 129 -21.18 -3.53 22.50
C VAL A 129 -20.55 -4.65 23.34
N ASP A 130 -20.80 -5.90 22.95
CA ASP A 130 -20.15 -7.10 23.49
C ASP A 130 -19.36 -7.80 22.38
N ILE A 131 -18.09 -8.12 22.63
CA ILE A 131 -17.27 -8.94 21.72
C ILE A 131 -16.47 -9.94 22.57
N ASP A 132 -17.06 -11.10 22.80
CA ASP A 132 -16.54 -12.19 23.65
C ASP A 132 -15.08 -12.55 23.31
N ALA A 133 -14.72 -12.57 22.02
CA ALA A 133 -13.39 -12.90 21.51
C ALA A 133 -12.27 -11.97 22.03
N PHE A 134 -12.63 -10.77 22.50
CA PHE A 134 -11.71 -9.79 23.10
C PHE A 134 -12.07 -9.45 24.55
N ASN A 135 -13.04 -10.14 25.17
CA ASN A 135 -13.60 -9.82 26.48
C ASN A 135 -14.01 -8.34 26.59
N TYR A 136 -14.58 -7.80 25.52
CA TYR A 136 -14.91 -6.37 25.38
C TYR A 136 -16.41 -6.18 25.64
N HIS A 137 -16.78 -5.54 26.75
CA HIS A 137 -18.17 -5.48 27.23
C HIS A 137 -18.50 -4.08 27.76
N HIS A 138 -18.94 -3.19 26.86
CA HIS A 138 -19.08 -1.77 27.16
C HIS A 138 -20.46 -1.21 26.79
N TYR A 139 -20.90 -0.23 27.57
CA TYR A 139 -22.01 0.66 27.23
C TYR A 139 -21.46 2.03 26.85
N TYR A 140 -22.05 2.64 25.83
CA TYR A 140 -21.74 4.00 25.39
C TYR A 140 -23.02 4.82 25.31
N ASP A 141 -22.92 6.05 25.82
CA ASP A 141 -23.91 7.09 25.58
C ASP A 141 -23.56 7.75 24.23
N ILE A 142 -24.57 7.96 23.40
CA ILE A 142 -24.45 8.46 22.04
C ILE A 142 -25.61 9.39 21.74
N ARG A 143 -25.51 10.17 20.67
CA ARG A 143 -26.53 11.12 20.26
C ARG A 143 -26.81 10.98 18.77
N ILE A 144 -28.05 11.17 18.32
CA ILE A 144 -28.45 11.06 16.91
C ILE A 144 -28.95 12.44 16.46
N SER A 145 -28.37 12.96 15.38
CA SER A 145 -28.76 14.23 14.77
C SER A 145 -29.31 13.98 13.36
N PHE A 146 -30.47 14.55 13.05
CA PHE A 146 -31.19 14.36 11.80
C PHE A 146 -31.08 15.60 10.91
N ASP A 147 -30.70 15.43 9.64
CA ASP A 147 -30.67 16.53 8.67
C ASP A 147 -32.02 16.62 7.93
N GLN A 148 -32.86 17.55 8.34
CA GLN A 148 -34.17 17.76 7.72
C GLN A 148 -34.08 18.26 6.27
N ASN A 149 -32.95 18.85 5.84
CA ASN A 149 -32.75 19.30 4.46
C ASN A 149 -32.53 18.11 3.50
N SER A 150 -32.20 16.94 4.04
CA SER A 150 -32.01 15.69 3.28
C SER A 150 -33.28 14.85 3.14
N ILE A 151 -34.43 15.33 3.63
CA ILE A 151 -35.70 14.60 3.57
C ILE A 151 -36.22 14.57 2.13
N THR A 152 -36.24 13.37 1.52
CA THR A 152 -36.80 13.16 0.17
C THR A 152 -37.91 12.10 0.21
N PRO A 153 -39.03 12.27 -0.52
CA PRO A 153 -40.11 11.29 -0.50
C PRO A 153 -39.74 9.99 -1.21
N ILE A 154 -39.93 8.85 -0.51
CA ILE A 154 -39.84 7.50 -1.09
C ILE A 154 -41.23 7.07 -1.59
N HIS A 155 -42.27 7.26 -0.75
CA HIS A 155 -43.66 7.00 -1.10
C HIS A 155 -44.60 7.90 -0.29
N VAL A 156 -45.25 8.86 -0.95
CA VAL A 156 -46.29 9.70 -0.31
C VAL A 156 -47.65 9.11 -0.65
N GLU A 157 -48.45 8.77 0.36
CA GLU A 157 -49.86 8.43 0.13
C GLU A 157 -50.57 9.69 -0.38
N LYS A 158 -51.11 9.65 -1.61
CA LYS A 158 -51.88 10.78 -2.14
C LYS A 158 -53.08 11.06 -1.22
N PRO A 159 -53.34 12.32 -0.84
CA PRO A 159 -54.59 12.69 -0.18
C PRO A 159 -55.78 12.18 -0.99
N ASN A 160 -56.75 11.59 -0.30
CA ASN A 160 -57.83 10.83 -0.92
C ASN A 160 -58.87 11.78 -1.57
N GLU A 161 -58.57 12.23 -2.78
CA GLU A 161 -59.42 13.09 -3.60
C GLU A 161 -60.64 12.31 -4.05
N LYS A 162 -61.85 12.80 -3.70
CA LYS A 162 -63.10 12.08 -3.97
C LYS A 162 -63.41 12.10 -5.47
N GLU A 163 -63.71 10.92 -6.02
CA GLU A 163 -64.22 10.80 -7.39
C GLU A 163 -65.53 11.58 -7.58
N ASP A 164 -65.61 12.33 -8.68
CA ASP A 164 -66.87 12.81 -9.28
C ASP A 164 -67.01 12.12 -10.66
N PRO A 165 -67.98 11.22 -10.87
CA PRO A 165 -67.92 10.22 -11.94
C PRO A 165 -68.40 10.76 -13.30
N ALA A 166 -67.59 11.61 -13.95
CA ALA A 166 -68.01 12.34 -15.15
C ALA A 166 -67.00 12.41 -16.33
N ASN A 167 -66.14 11.41 -16.54
CA ASN A 167 -65.64 11.14 -17.91
C ASN A 167 -65.04 9.73 -18.10
N LYS A 168 -65.43 9.04 -19.18
CA LYS A 168 -64.84 7.76 -19.61
C LYS A 168 -64.80 7.69 -21.15
N PRO A 169 -63.62 7.66 -21.78
CA PRO A 169 -63.47 7.33 -23.20
C PRO A 169 -63.80 5.86 -23.51
N ASP A 170 -64.28 5.59 -24.72
CA ASP A 170 -64.70 4.26 -25.18
C ASP A 170 -63.52 3.53 -25.86
N PRO A 171 -63.17 2.28 -25.46
CA PRO A 171 -62.01 1.58 -26.02
C PRO A 171 -62.32 0.90 -27.37
N ASN A 172 -62.34 1.67 -28.46
CA ASN A 172 -62.32 1.12 -29.83
C ASN A 172 -61.83 2.13 -30.89
N GLU A 173 -60.52 2.24 -31.08
CA GLU A 173 -59.95 2.66 -32.37
C GLU A 173 -58.52 2.11 -32.52
N ASN A 174 -58.08 1.85 -33.76
CA ASN A 174 -56.87 1.08 -34.08
C ASN A 174 -55.93 1.91 -34.99
N PRO A 175 -54.63 2.05 -34.68
CA PRO A 175 -53.77 3.03 -35.34
C PRO A 175 -53.31 2.60 -36.74
N ASP A 176 -53.39 3.53 -37.70
CA ASP A 176 -52.85 3.42 -39.06
C ASP A 176 -51.47 4.12 -39.14
N PRO A 177 -50.36 3.42 -39.48
CA PRO A 177 -49.02 3.99 -39.46
C PRO A 177 -48.70 4.81 -40.72
N SER A 178 -49.12 6.08 -40.76
CA SER A 178 -48.71 7.02 -41.83
C SER A 178 -48.77 8.51 -41.46
N GLN A 179 -47.64 9.08 -41.02
CA GLN A 179 -47.10 10.35 -41.58
C GLN A 179 -45.70 10.71 -41.04
N LYS A 180 -44.95 11.49 -41.84
CA LYS A 180 -43.61 12.03 -41.55
C LYS A 180 -43.64 13.57 -41.65
N PRO A 181 -43.10 14.33 -40.67
CA PRO A 181 -42.87 15.76 -40.82
C PRO A 181 -41.42 16.07 -41.28
N ASP A 182 -41.22 17.19 -42.00
CA ASP A 182 -39.91 17.71 -42.39
C ASP A 182 -39.75 19.21 -41.97
N GLN A 183 -38.65 19.48 -41.26
CA GLN A 183 -37.86 20.73 -41.20
C GLN A 183 -38.44 22.07 -40.68
N LYS A 184 -37.88 22.53 -39.53
CA LYS A 184 -37.06 23.75 -39.26
C LYS A 184 -37.29 25.07 -40.07
N PRO A 185 -36.75 26.24 -39.65
CA PRO A 185 -35.92 26.62 -38.46
C PRO A 185 -36.55 27.79 -37.64
N ASP A 186 -35.99 28.41 -36.60
CA ASP A 186 -34.98 28.16 -35.54
C ASP A 186 -35.39 29.08 -34.35
N SER A 187 -34.75 29.20 -33.18
CA SER A 187 -33.43 28.82 -32.64
C SER A 187 -33.58 28.62 -31.11
N ASP A 188 -32.59 28.43 -30.22
CA ASP A 188 -31.12 28.40 -30.30
C ASP A 188 -30.57 27.26 -29.40
N GLN A 189 -29.53 26.57 -29.85
CA GLN A 189 -28.65 25.73 -29.01
C GLN A 189 -27.33 25.42 -29.74
N GLN A 190 -26.23 25.26 -29.00
CA GLN A 190 -24.91 24.91 -29.55
C GLN A 190 -24.85 23.45 -30.07
N PRO A 191 -23.89 23.10 -30.95
CA PRO A 191 -24.03 21.92 -31.81
C PRO A 191 -23.65 20.59 -31.14
N ASN A 192 -24.57 19.62 -31.20
CA ASN A 192 -24.32 18.24 -30.79
C ASN A 192 -23.52 17.47 -31.87
N SER A 193 -22.21 17.31 -31.65
CA SER A 193 -21.30 16.62 -32.58
C SER A 193 -21.24 15.10 -32.33
N ASN A 194 -22.25 14.36 -32.80
CA ASN A 194 -22.33 12.89 -32.65
C ASN A 194 -21.74 12.05 -33.81
N THR A 195 -20.96 12.67 -34.70
CA THR A 195 -20.29 11.98 -35.82
C THR A 195 -18.80 11.76 -35.54
N ILE A 196 -18.49 10.68 -34.81
CA ILE A 196 -17.13 10.14 -34.72
C ILE A 196 -16.82 9.41 -36.04
N LYS A 197 -15.58 9.48 -36.53
CA LYS A 197 -15.15 8.74 -37.73
C LYS A 197 -14.97 7.26 -37.40
N ASP A 198 -15.00 6.42 -38.43
CA ASP A 198 -14.62 5.02 -38.29
C ASP A 198 -13.15 4.87 -37.87
N GLY A 199 -12.87 3.94 -36.96
CA GLY A 199 -11.56 3.73 -36.35
C GLY A 199 -11.62 3.12 -34.95
N ALA A 200 -10.46 2.86 -34.37
CA ALA A 200 -10.30 2.43 -32.97
C ALA A 200 -9.78 3.59 -32.11
N TYR A 201 -10.36 3.75 -30.93
CA TYR A 201 -10.10 4.87 -30.03
C TYR A 201 -9.97 4.39 -28.58
N SER A 202 -9.12 5.07 -27.82
CA SER A 202 -9.13 5.03 -26.36
C SER A 202 -10.28 5.91 -25.88
N ILE A 203 -11.11 5.39 -24.97
CA ILE A 203 -12.23 6.14 -24.40
C ILE A 203 -12.23 6.02 -22.86
N PRO A 204 -11.95 7.11 -22.14
CA PRO A 204 -12.16 7.15 -20.70
C PRO A 204 -13.66 7.06 -20.39
N PHE A 205 -14.01 6.41 -19.28
CA PHE A 205 -15.38 6.32 -18.81
C PHE A 205 -15.45 6.40 -17.28
N LYS A 206 -16.65 6.57 -16.76
CA LYS A 206 -17.00 6.41 -15.34
C LYS A 206 -18.11 5.39 -15.20
N VAL A 207 -18.22 4.80 -14.02
CA VAL A 207 -19.36 3.98 -13.62
C VAL A 207 -20.01 4.63 -12.41
N LEU A 208 -21.26 5.04 -12.54
CA LEU A 208 -22.06 5.70 -11.49
C LEU A 208 -23.05 4.71 -10.85
N LYS A 209 -23.53 5.02 -9.65
CA LYS A 209 -24.64 4.28 -9.02
C LYS A 209 -25.93 4.54 -9.79
N ASP A 210 -26.89 3.62 -9.72
CA ASP A 210 -28.20 3.79 -10.37
C ASP A 210 -28.85 5.14 -10.02
N LYS A 211 -29.21 5.91 -11.06
CA LYS A 211 -29.91 7.22 -10.99
C LYS A 211 -29.21 8.32 -10.18
N THR A 212 -27.92 8.21 -9.86
CA THR A 212 -27.14 9.30 -9.22
C THR A 212 -25.95 9.75 -10.07
N ASP A 213 -25.26 10.80 -9.59
CA ASP A 213 -23.96 11.25 -10.11
C ASP A 213 -22.78 10.82 -9.23
N GLU A 214 -23.02 9.93 -8.26
CA GLU A 214 -21.96 9.35 -7.42
C GLU A 214 -21.31 8.15 -8.13
N GLU A 215 -19.98 8.04 -8.04
CA GLU A 215 -19.28 6.87 -8.58
C GLU A 215 -19.68 5.57 -7.85
N SER A 216 -19.89 4.52 -8.63
CA SER A 216 -20.15 3.16 -8.17
C SER A 216 -18.85 2.45 -7.85
N LYS A 217 -18.87 1.57 -6.85
CA LYS A 217 -17.78 0.64 -6.57
C LYS A 217 -17.42 -0.22 -7.79
N MET A 218 -18.33 -0.39 -8.75
CA MET A 218 -18.05 -1.08 -10.02
C MET A 218 -16.92 -0.42 -10.83
N ASN A 219 -16.65 0.88 -10.65
CA ASN A 219 -15.54 1.57 -11.32
C ASN A 219 -14.18 0.92 -10.99
N THR A 220 -13.99 0.37 -9.78
CA THR A 220 -12.74 -0.32 -9.40
C THR A 220 -12.62 -1.73 -9.99
N TYR A 221 -13.71 -2.33 -10.45
CA TYR A 221 -13.76 -3.64 -11.11
C TYR A 221 -13.61 -3.57 -12.63
N MET A 222 -13.35 -2.39 -13.20
CA MET A 222 -13.18 -2.19 -14.64
C MET A 222 -11.81 -1.55 -14.93
N VAL A 223 -11.28 -1.75 -16.13
CA VAL A 223 -10.04 -1.10 -16.61
C VAL A 223 -10.43 0.11 -17.45
N ASN A 224 -9.76 1.22 -17.19
CA ASN A 224 -10.07 2.56 -17.72
C ASN A 224 -8.74 3.17 -18.22
N PRO A 225 -8.65 3.70 -19.45
CA PRO A 225 -9.70 3.79 -20.48
C PRO A 225 -10.11 2.43 -21.07
N GLY A 226 -11.30 2.38 -21.64
CA GLY A 226 -11.75 1.31 -22.53
C GLY A 226 -11.37 1.58 -23.98
N VAL A 227 -11.75 0.68 -24.89
CA VAL A 227 -11.57 0.87 -26.34
C VAL A 227 -12.92 1.05 -27.02
N LEU A 228 -13.12 2.17 -27.71
CA LEU A 228 -14.24 2.36 -28.63
C LEU A 228 -13.81 1.93 -30.04
N LYS A 229 -14.55 1.02 -30.66
CA LYS A 229 -14.53 0.81 -32.11
C LYS A 229 -15.70 1.52 -32.75
N VAL A 230 -15.44 2.24 -33.83
CA VAL A 230 -16.47 2.85 -34.69
C VAL A 230 -16.33 2.25 -36.09
N GLU A 231 -17.40 1.62 -36.58
CA GLU A 231 -17.45 0.94 -37.88
C GLU A 231 -18.80 1.24 -38.56
N ASN A 232 -18.76 1.90 -39.72
CA ASN A 232 -19.91 2.46 -40.42
C ASN A 232 -20.83 3.30 -39.49
N GLY A 233 -20.23 4.08 -38.59
CA GLY A 233 -20.92 4.89 -37.57
C GLY A 233 -21.58 4.11 -36.42
N LYS A 234 -21.58 2.76 -36.44
CA LYS A 234 -21.93 1.94 -35.27
C LYS A 234 -20.78 1.97 -34.28
N LYS A 235 -21.08 2.09 -32.99
CA LYS A 235 -20.08 2.21 -31.93
C LYS A 235 -20.15 0.99 -31.01
N LYS A 236 -19.00 0.42 -30.70
CA LYS A 236 -18.83 -0.69 -29.76
C LYS A 236 -17.80 -0.32 -28.70
N ALA A 237 -18.17 -0.42 -27.44
CA ALA A 237 -17.22 -0.30 -26.34
C ALA A 237 -16.67 -1.69 -26.00
N ILE A 238 -15.37 -1.75 -25.73
CA ILE A 238 -14.64 -2.94 -25.31
C ILE A 238 -13.94 -2.58 -24.00
N VAL A 239 -14.22 -3.33 -22.94
CA VAL A 239 -13.72 -3.05 -21.58
C VAL A 239 -13.25 -4.33 -20.90
N THR A 240 -12.13 -4.26 -20.19
CA THR A 240 -11.65 -5.35 -19.33
C THR A 240 -12.28 -5.26 -17.95
N LEU A 241 -12.94 -6.33 -17.52
CA LEU A 241 -13.45 -6.55 -16.17
C LEU A 241 -12.38 -7.26 -15.33
N LYS A 242 -12.18 -6.80 -14.10
CA LYS A 242 -11.29 -7.39 -13.08
C LYS A 242 -12.11 -8.15 -12.05
N SER A 243 -11.51 -9.15 -11.41
CA SER A 243 -12.21 -10.13 -10.57
C SER A 243 -13.36 -10.81 -11.33
N SER A 244 -13.05 -11.28 -12.54
CA SER A 244 -14.00 -11.93 -13.48
C SER A 244 -14.82 -13.03 -12.81
N SER A 245 -14.17 -13.83 -11.95
CA SER A 245 -14.73 -14.92 -11.17
C SER A 245 -15.89 -14.49 -10.26
N LEU A 246 -15.93 -13.23 -9.82
CA LEU A 246 -17.00 -12.69 -8.98
C LEU A 246 -18.17 -12.17 -9.82
N ILE A 247 -17.89 -11.58 -10.99
CA ILE A 247 -18.90 -10.99 -11.87
C ILE A 247 -19.50 -12.09 -12.76
N LYS A 248 -20.61 -12.73 -12.37
CA LYS A 248 -21.20 -13.82 -13.19
C LYS A 248 -21.97 -13.32 -14.41
N ASN A 249 -22.52 -12.11 -14.36
CA ASN A 249 -23.08 -11.46 -15.54
C ASN A 249 -22.82 -9.94 -15.55
N PHE A 250 -22.68 -9.39 -16.74
CA PHE A 250 -22.54 -7.96 -17.04
C PHE A 250 -23.39 -7.68 -18.29
N GLN A 251 -24.48 -6.92 -18.11
CA GLN A 251 -25.48 -6.64 -19.14
C GLN A 251 -25.60 -5.14 -19.35
N THR A 252 -25.75 -4.69 -20.59
CA THR A 252 -25.98 -3.26 -20.93
C THR A 252 -27.36 -3.09 -21.55
N GLU A 253 -28.03 -1.97 -21.26
CA GLU A 253 -29.28 -1.63 -21.92
C GLU A 253 -29.06 -1.28 -23.39
N LYS A 254 -29.88 -1.85 -24.25
CA LYS A 254 -29.97 -1.55 -25.69
C LYS A 254 -31.43 -1.64 -26.12
N ASP A 255 -31.90 -0.67 -26.90
CA ASP A 255 -33.29 -0.62 -27.39
C ASP A 255 -34.37 -0.78 -26.29
N GLY A 256 -34.06 -0.42 -25.03
CA GLY A 256 -34.93 -0.56 -23.86
C GLY A 256 -34.90 -1.94 -23.17
N ALA A 257 -33.96 -2.82 -23.51
CA ALA A 257 -33.79 -4.14 -22.91
C ALA A 257 -32.33 -4.39 -22.48
N PHE A 258 -32.11 -5.15 -21.41
CA PHE A 258 -30.77 -5.54 -20.97
C PHE A 258 -30.26 -6.74 -21.79
N VAL A 259 -29.07 -6.59 -22.38
CA VAL A 259 -28.40 -7.59 -23.22
C VAL A 259 -27.05 -7.95 -22.59
N ASP A 260 -26.74 -9.24 -22.48
CA ASP A 260 -25.44 -9.72 -21.99
C ASP A 260 -24.29 -9.18 -22.86
N ALA A 261 -23.25 -8.62 -22.26
CA ALA A 261 -22.07 -8.18 -23.01
C ALA A 261 -21.27 -9.40 -23.53
N LYS A 262 -20.87 -9.34 -24.79
CA LYS A 262 -20.14 -10.41 -25.48
C LYS A 262 -18.73 -10.53 -24.91
N VAL A 263 -18.40 -11.65 -24.28
CA VAL A 263 -17.02 -11.96 -23.88
C VAL A 263 -16.15 -12.09 -25.13
N VAL A 264 -15.02 -11.37 -25.16
CA VAL A 264 -14.03 -11.36 -26.24
C VAL A 264 -12.83 -12.24 -25.89
N SER A 265 -12.39 -12.20 -24.64
CA SER A 265 -11.34 -13.06 -24.09
C SER A 265 -11.50 -13.17 -22.56
N GLU A 266 -10.91 -14.20 -21.96
CA GLU A 266 -10.92 -14.45 -20.51
C GLU A 266 -9.54 -14.94 -20.08
N ASP A 267 -9.02 -14.37 -18.98
CA ASP A 267 -7.77 -14.73 -18.32
C ASP A 267 -8.09 -15.23 -16.91
N LYS A 268 -7.80 -16.51 -16.67
CA LYS A 268 -8.15 -17.22 -15.42
C LYS A 268 -7.03 -17.20 -14.39
N GLU A 269 -5.83 -16.74 -14.75
CA GLU A 269 -4.70 -16.62 -13.83
C GLU A 269 -4.69 -15.23 -13.18
N ASN A 270 -4.95 -14.18 -13.97
CA ASN A 270 -5.09 -12.80 -13.47
C ASN A 270 -6.53 -12.44 -13.04
N ASP A 271 -7.47 -13.37 -13.16
CA ASP A 271 -8.91 -13.22 -12.91
C ASP A 271 -9.54 -11.99 -13.60
N THR A 272 -9.37 -11.90 -14.92
CA THR A 272 -9.94 -10.83 -15.76
C THR A 272 -10.67 -11.37 -16.99
N ARG A 273 -11.53 -10.56 -17.60
CA ARG A 273 -12.09 -10.84 -18.93
C ARG A 273 -12.38 -9.58 -19.71
N VAL A 274 -12.26 -9.63 -21.04
CA VAL A 274 -12.63 -8.53 -21.93
C VAL A 274 -14.05 -8.73 -22.44
N VAL A 275 -14.89 -7.71 -22.36
CA VAL A 275 -16.26 -7.72 -22.87
C VAL A 275 -16.48 -6.63 -23.93
N GLU A 276 -17.30 -6.92 -24.94
CA GLU A 276 -17.72 -6.03 -26.02
C GLU A 276 -19.24 -5.82 -25.94
N PHE A 277 -19.68 -4.56 -26.04
CA PHE A 277 -21.10 -4.20 -26.10
C PHE A 277 -21.32 -3.01 -27.04
N ASP A 278 -22.52 -2.90 -27.60
CA ASP A 278 -22.91 -1.80 -28.48
C ASP A 278 -23.21 -0.53 -27.66
N VAL A 279 -22.91 0.65 -28.19
CA VAL A 279 -23.23 1.94 -27.54
C VAL A 279 -23.83 2.91 -28.55
N ASP A 280 -25.13 3.18 -28.43
CA ASP A 280 -25.86 3.99 -29.41
C ASP A 280 -25.48 5.47 -29.33
N ASP A 281 -25.40 6.04 -28.12
CA ASP A 281 -25.14 7.46 -27.88
C ASP A 281 -24.19 7.66 -26.68
N LEU A 282 -22.98 8.13 -26.96
CA LEU A 282 -21.92 8.31 -25.96
C LEU A 282 -22.17 9.52 -25.04
N SER A 283 -23.04 10.45 -25.44
CA SER A 283 -23.43 11.60 -24.62
C SER A 283 -24.44 11.27 -23.51
N LYS A 284 -24.89 10.01 -23.43
CA LYS A 284 -25.91 9.54 -22.47
C LYS A 284 -25.32 8.55 -21.45
N LYS A 285 -25.96 8.49 -20.29
CA LYS A 285 -25.75 7.42 -19.30
C LYS A 285 -26.25 6.09 -19.87
N LEU A 286 -25.39 5.08 -19.95
CA LEU A 286 -25.72 3.72 -20.39
C LEU A 286 -26.08 2.85 -19.17
N ASN A 287 -27.36 2.55 -19.00
CA ASN A 287 -27.81 1.69 -17.91
C ASN A 287 -27.21 0.28 -18.04
N THR A 288 -26.73 -0.27 -16.94
CA THR A 288 -25.95 -1.52 -16.89
C THR A 288 -26.34 -2.33 -15.67
N LYS A 289 -26.51 -3.64 -15.82
CA LYS A 289 -26.78 -4.59 -14.73
C LYS A 289 -25.59 -5.52 -14.53
N VAL A 290 -25.11 -5.61 -13.29
CA VAL A 290 -23.95 -6.44 -12.94
C VAL A 290 -24.33 -7.40 -11.82
N PHE A 291 -24.25 -8.70 -12.08
CA PHE A 291 -24.49 -9.71 -11.05
C PHE A 291 -23.16 -10.16 -10.44
N ILE A 292 -23.02 -9.96 -9.12
CA ILE A 292 -21.85 -10.33 -8.33
C ILE A 292 -22.18 -11.53 -7.45
N GLU A 293 -21.34 -12.56 -7.47
CA GLU A 293 -21.38 -13.71 -6.57
C GLU A 293 -20.01 -13.95 -5.92
N MET A 294 -19.91 -13.74 -4.61
CA MET A 294 -18.77 -14.13 -3.78
C MET A 294 -19.17 -15.33 -2.91
N ALA A 295 -18.94 -16.55 -3.42
CA ALA A 295 -19.30 -17.79 -2.73
C ALA A 295 -18.67 -17.91 -1.33
N SER A 296 -17.46 -17.36 -1.12
CA SER A 296 -16.76 -17.29 0.17
C SER A 296 -17.40 -16.36 1.21
N ARG A 297 -18.43 -15.58 0.82
CA ARG A 297 -19.19 -14.66 1.68
C ARG A 297 -20.71 -14.84 1.55
N ASN A 298 -21.15 -15.94 0.92
CA ASN A 298 -22.52 -16.22 0.43
C ASN A 298 -23.21 -15.08 -0.36
N TYR A 299 -22.46 -14.06 -0.78
CA TYR A 299 -23.02 -12.83 -1.32
C TYR A 299 -23.42 -13.02 -2.77
N LYS A 300 -24.70 -12.77 -3.11
CA LYS A 300 -25.25 -12.90 -4.48
C LYS A 300 -26.22 -11.76 -4.76
N GLN A 301 -25.84 -10.80 -5.59
CA GLN A 301 -26.64 -9.59 -5.83
C GLN A 301 -26.46 -9.03 -7.25
N THR A 302 -27.56 -8.64 -7.88
CA THR A 302 -27.55 -7.75 -9.05
C THR A 302 -27.47 -6.30 -8.60
N HIS A 303 -26.56 -5.55 -9.19
CA HIS A 303 -26.42 -4.10 -9.05
C HIS A 303 -26.80 -3.40 -10.33
N ASP A 304 -27.58 -2.34 -10.20
CA ASP A 304 -27.88 -1.41 -11.28
C ASP A 304 -26.85 -0.27 -11.20
N VAL A 305 -26.19 0.02 -12.33
CA VAL A 305 -25.14 1.04 -12.46
C VAL A 305 -25.27 1.75 -13.80
N GLN A 306 -24.64 2.91 -13.95
CA GLN A 306 -24.70 3.69 -15.18
C GLN A 306 -23.28 3.99 -15.70
N LEU A 307 -22.94 3.52 -16.90
CA LEU A 307 -21.70 3.91 -17.57
C LEU A 307 -21.85 5.30 -18.20
N VAL A 308 -20.80 6.11 -18.11
CA VAL A 308 -20.73 7.45 -18.73
C VAL A 308 -19.40 7.57 -19.46
N PHE A 309 -19.42 7.83 -20.76
CA PHE A 309 -18.22 7.92 -21.59
C PHE A 309 -17.77 9.38 -21.74
N GLU A 310 -16.49 9.65 -21.51
CA GLU A 310 -15.91 11.00 -21.61
C GLU A 310 -15.51 11.27 -23.07
N GLN A 311 -16.52 11.48 -23.93
CA GLN A 311 -16.37 11.67 -25.39
C GLN A 311 -15.45 12.85 -25.77
N ASP A 312 -15.26 13.82 -24.88
CA ASP A 312 -14.32 14.94 -25.02
C ASP A 312 -12.84 14.50 -24.94
N LYS A 313 -12.56 13.31 -24.41
CA LYS A 313 -11.21 12.75 -24.17
C LYS A 313 -10.92 11.53 -25.04
N LEU A 314 -11.55 11.46 -26.21
CA LEU A 314 -11.41 10.37 -27.17
C LEU A 314 -10.07 10.48 -27.93
N GLU A 315 -9.16 9.51 -27.74
CA GLU A 315 -7.85 9.49 -28.41
C GLU A 315 -7.78 8.39 -29.49
N THR A 316 -7.15 8.65 -30.64
CA THR A 316 -7.02 7.66 -31.71
C THR A 316 -5.97 6.60 -31.39
N ILE A 317 -6.36 5.31 -31.39
CA ILE A 317 -5.41 4.20 -31.28
C ILE A 317 -4.79 3.98 -32.66
N LYS A 318 -3.48 4.21 -32.77
CA LYS A 318 -2.72 3.91 -33.99
C LYS A 318 -2.48 2.41 -34.11
N SER A 319 -3.33 1.73 -34.87
CA SER A 319 -3.07 0.36 -35.32
C SER A 319 -1.96 0.35 -36.38
N GLU A 320 -0.85 -0.35 -36.11
CA GLU A 320 0.01 -0.82 -37.20
C GLU A 320 -0.75 -1.85 -38.03
N GLU A 321 -0.94 -1.56 -39.32
CA GLU A 321 -1.81 -2.34 -40.19
C GLU A 321 -1.11 -3.62 -40.68
N LYS A 322 -1.22 -4.70 -39.90
CA LYS A 322 -1.00 -6.06 -40.40
C LYS A 322 -2.35 -6.68 -40.80
N GLN A 323 -2.54 -6.85 -42.11
CA GLN A 323 -3.65 -7.63 -42.64
C GLN A 323 -3.59 -9.09 -42.13
N PRO A 324 -4.75 -9.77 -41.97
CA PRO A 324 -4.79 -11.17 -41.58
C PRO A 324 -4.41 -12.09 -42.75
N ASP A 325 -3.42 -12.95 -42.54
CA ASP A 325 -3.16 -14.08 -43.44
C ASP A 325 -4.32 -15.10 -43.34
N GLY A 326 -4.89 -15.46 -44.49
CA GLY A 326 -5.92 -16.49 -44.62
C GLY A 326 -5.38 -17.78 -45.23
N ASP A 327 -6.05 -18.91 -44.95
CA ASP A 327 -5.61 -20.24 -45.39
C ASP A 327 -5.30 -20.36 -46.89
N LYS A 328 -4.10 -20.84 -47.22
CA LYS A 328 -3.91 -22.02 -48.08
C LYS A 328 -2.49 -22.61 -48.10
N LYS A 329 -2.46 -23.91 -48.38
CA LYS A 329 -1.29 -24.78 -48.62
C LYS A 329 -1.38 -25.31 -50.09
N PRO A 330 -0.37 -25.98 -50.65
CA PRO A 330 0.81 -25.37 -51.28
C PRO A 330 0.99 -25.76 -52.76
N GLU A 331 1.62 -24.88 -53.53
CA GLU A 331 2.33 -25.10 -54.82
C GLU A 331 2.91 -23.72 -55.19
N GLY A 332 4.02 -23.53 -55.90
CA GLY A 332 4.99 -24.41 -56.56
C GLY A 332 5.87 -23.54 -57.49
N GLU A 333 6.97 -24.08 -58.03
CA GLU A 333 7.79 -23.49 -59.12
C GLU A 333 8.74 -22.29 -58.81
N LYS A 334 10.05 -22.60 -58.82
CA LYS A 334 11.14 -21.94 -59.57
C LYS A 334 11.55 -20.47 -59.32
N GLN A 335 12.75 -20.36 -58.72
CA GLN A 335 13.75 -19.29 -58.93
C GLN A 335 14.31 -19.30 -60.38
N PRO A 336 14.65 -18.12 -60.93
CA PRO A 336 16.03 -17.84 -61.39
C PRO A 336 16.56 -16.54 -60.74
N ASP A 337 17.79 -16.44 -60.22
CA ASP A 337 19.14 -16.65 -60.78
C ASP A 337 19.70 -15.46 -61.61
N GLY A 338 20.86 -14.96 -61.16
CA GLY A 338 21.64 -13.87 -61.78
C GLY A 338 21.53 -12.51 -61.06
N ASP A 339 22.60 -11.78 -60.76
CA ASP A 339 24.03 -12.10 -60.92
C ASP A 339 24.94 -11.20 -60.03
N LYS A 340 26.18 -11.65 -59.78
CA LYS A 340 27.38 -10.93 -59.24
C LYS A 340 27.37 -10.31 -57.83
N LYS A 341 28.15 -10.99 -56.97
CA LYS A 341 28.80 -10.52 -55.73
C LYS A 341 30.14 -9.80 -56.07
N PRO A 342 30.65 -8.87 -55.23
CA PRO A 342 31.87 -9.15 -54.45
C PRO A 342 31.68 -8.79 -52.96
N GLU A 343 31.94 -9.69 -52.00
CA GLU A 343 33.28 -10.05 -51.48
C GLU A 343 33.88 -8.92 -50.63
N GLY A 344 33.16 -8.58 -49.54
CA GLY A 344 33.71 -8.03 -48.30
C GLY A 344 33.46 -9.03 -47.17
N GLU A 345 34.34 -9.09 -46.18
CA GLU A 345 34.51 -10.24 -45.28
C GLU A 345 33.43 -10.38 -44.18
N LYS A 346 33.40 -11.53 -43.50
CA LYS A 346 32.47 -11.84 -42.41
C LYS A 346 33.04 -11.47 -41.03
N GLN A 347 32.25 -10.71 -40.25
CA GLN A 347 32.18 -10.68 -38.78
C GLN A 347 33.46 -10.25 -38.01
N PRO A 348 33.30 -9.65 -36.81
CA PRO A 348 33.19 -10.48 -35.61
C PRO A 348 32.26 -9.92 -34.51
N ASP A 349 31.22 -10.68 -34.14
CA ASP A 349 30.44 -10.42 -32.91
C ASP A 349 31.12 -11.12 -31.73
N ALA A 350 32.25 -10.56 -31.29
CA ALA A 350 33.10 -11.15 -30.27
C ALA A 350 33.76 -10.09 -29.38
N GLU A 351 32.95 -9.26 -28.71
CA GLU A 351 33.41 -8.55 -27.51
C GLU A 351 33.63 -9.54 -26.37
N THR A 352 34.84 -10.11 -26.33
CA THR A 352 35.33 -10.83 -25.17
C THR A 352 35.57 -9.84 -24.04
N ILE A 353 34.61 -9.78 -23.10
CA ILE A 353 34.82 -9.20 -21.77
C ILE A 353 36.13 -9.81 -21.21
N LYS A 354 37.01 -8.97 -20.67
CA LYS A 354 38.30 -9.41 -20.14
C LYS A 354 38.09 -10.21 -18.86
N ASP A 355 39.06 -11.06 -18.53
CA ASP A 355 39.10 -11.71 -17.21
C ASP A 355 39.12 -10.65 -16.10
N GLY A 356 38.30 -10.87 -15.07
CA GLY A 356 38.01 -9.88 -14.01
C GLY A 356 36.66 -10.11 -13.34
N GLU A 357 36.31 -9.25 -12.39
CA GLU A 357 35.00 -9.23 -11.74
C GLU A 357 34.24 -7.94 -12.06
N TYR A 358 32.95 -8.09 -12.29
CA TYR A 358 32.06 -7.06 -12.81
C TYR A 358 30.71 -7.12 -12.09
N SER A 359 30.07 -5.98 -11.90
CA SER A 359 28.64 -5.89 -11.61
C SER A 359 27.86 -6.17 -12.90
N ILE A 360 26.76 -6.92 -12.82
CA ILE A 360 25.81 -7.13 -13.92
C ILE A 360 24.37 -7.12 -13.41
N ASN A 361 23.49 -6.35 -14.04
CA ASN A 361 22.06 -6.42 -13.78
C ASN A 361 21.43 -7.62 -14.48
N PHE A 362 20.38 -8.17 -13.89
CA PHE A 362 19.56 -9.19 -14.51
C PHE A 362 18.09 -9.06 -14.08
N LYS A 363 17.20 -9.72 -14.84
CA LYS A 363 15.79 -9.91 -14.50
C LYS A 363 15.47 -11.40 -14.52
N THR A 364 14.69 -11.84 -13.54
CA THR A 364 14.15 -13.20 -13.51
C THR A 364 12.73 -13.17 -14.08
N LEU A 365 12.50 -13.92 -15.16
CA LEU A 365 11.32 -13.90 -16.01
C LEU A 365 10.52 -15.19 -15.89
N LYS A 366 9.22 -15.15 -16.23
CA LYS A 366 8.39 -16.37 -16.36
C LYS A 366 8.83 -17.15 -17.60
N ASP A 367 8.76 -18.49 -17.54
CA ASP A 367 9.23 -19.33 -18.64
C ASP A 367 8.62 -18.97 -20.01
N GLN A 368 9.48 -18.95 -21.03
CA GLN A 368 9.20 -18.57 -22.43
C GLN A 368 8.60 -17.16 -22.66
N THR A 369 8.65 -16.24 -21.68
CA THR A 369 8.10 -14.87 -21.82
C THR A 369 9.13 -13.78 -21.51
N ASP A 370 8.76 -12.51 -21.76
CA ASP A 370 9.46 -11.31 -21.27
C ASP A 370 8.85 -10.72 -19.98
N GLU A 371 7.87 -11.41 -19.37
CA GLU A 371 7.25 -10.97 -18.12
C GLU A 371 8.13 -11.32 -16.91
N ILE A 372 8.19 -10.40 -15.94
CA ILE A 372 8.93 -10.63 -14.69
C ILE A 372 8.25 -11.75 -13.88
N SER A 373 9.04 -12.74 -13.45
CA SER A 373 8.59 -13.81 -12.55
C SER A 373 8.52 -13.31 -11.12
N MET A 374 7.62 -13.89 -10.32
CA MET A 374 7.59 -13.68 -8.88
C MET A 374 8.95 -14.01 -8.23
N MET A 375 9.73 -14.93 -8.80
CA MET A 375 11.09 -15.25 -8.36
C MET A 375 12.04 -14.04 -8.36
N ASN A 376 11.76 -13.00 -9.15
CA ASN A 376 12.56 -11.77 -9.19
C ASN A 376 12.58 -11.01 -7.84
N THR A 377 11.61 -11.22 -6.94
CA THR A 377 11.66 -10.66 -5.58
C THR A 377 12.54 -11.47 -4.64
N TYR A 378 12.87 -12.71 -5.01
CA TYR A 378 13.70 -13.65 -4.28
C TYR A 378 15.16 -13.68 -4.78
N THR A 379 15.50 -12.90 -5.82
CA THR A 379 16.83 -12.81 -6.44
C THR A 379 17.33 -11.36 -6.44
N LYS A 380 18.47 -11.07 -5.80
CA LYS A 380 19.04 -9.71 -5.79
C LYS A 380 19.89 -9.43 -7.04
N SER A 381 19.50 -8.41 -7.80
CA SER A 381 20.28 -7.75 -8.84
C SER A 381 20.85 -6.42 -8.31
N PRO A 382 22.04 -5.96 -8.74
CA PRO A 382 22.98 -6.66 -9.61
C PRO A 382 23.60 -7.89 -8.95
N GLY A 383 24.01 -8.83 -9.80
CA GLY A 383 24.90 -9.93 -9.45
C GLY A 383 26.36 -9.59 -9.76
N VAL A 384 27.27 -10.46 -9.35
CA VAL A 384 28.70 -10.39 -9.72
C VAL A 384 28.96 -11.35 -10.87
N LEU A 385 29.31 -10.80 -12.02
CA LEU A 385 29.87 -11.52 -13.17
C LEU A 385 31.39 -11.66 -12.96
N LYS A 386 31.85 -12.90 -12.81
CA LYS A 386 33.27 -13.28 -12.82
C LYS A 386 33.62 -13.86 -14.18
N VAL A 387 34.54 -13.22 -14.89
CA VAL A 387 35.11 -13.74 -16.14
C VAL A 387 36.49 -14.30 -15.85
N LYS A 388 36.75 -15.54 -16.28
CA LYS A 388 38.04 -16.20 -16.11
C LYS A 388 38.27 -17.24 -17.22
N ASP A 389 39.43 -17.21 -17.85
CA ASP A 389 39.80 -18.08 -18.97
C ASP A 389 38.73 -18.05 -20.10
N GLY A 390 38.08 -16.89 -20.30
CA GLY A 390 36.95 -16.69 -21.21
C GLY A 390 35.60 -17.30 -20.78
N LYS A 391 35.56 -18.07 -19.68
CA LYS A 391 34.32 -18.54 -19.04
C LYS A 391 33.68 -17.41 -18.24
N LYS A 392 32.36 -17.49 -18.07
CA LYS A 392 31.56 -16.51 -17.34
C LYS A 392 30.78 -17.21 -16.25
N TYR A 393 30.91 -16.72 -15.03
CA TYR A 393 30.15 -17.16 -13.86
C TYR A 393 29.37 -15.96 -13.35
N VAL A 394 28.07 -16.10 -13.12
CA VAL A 394 27.26 -15.04 -12.50
C VAL A 394 26.81 -15.52 -11.13
N SER A 395 27.08 -14.72 -10.11
CA SER A 395 26.67 -14.99 -8.74
C SER A 395 25.72 -13.92 -8.21
N PHE A 396 24.73 -14.32 -7.40
CA PHE A 396 23.70 -13.44 -6.88
C PHE A 396 23.11 -13.97 -5.57
N THR A 397 22.48 -13.09 -4.80
CA THR A 397 21.86 -13.46 -3.51
C THR A 397 20.43 -13.92 -3.72
N LEU A 398 20.11 -15.15 -3.29
CA LEU A 398 18.75 -15.61 -3.02
C LEU A 398 18.29 -15.15 -1.63
N THR A 399 17.03 -14.71 -1.52
CA THR A 399 16.37 -14.36 -0.25
C THR A 399 15.24 -15.36 0.06
N ASN A 400 14.87 -15.46 1.35
CA ASN A 400 14.02 -16.54 1.87
C ASN A 400 14.58 -17.93 1.50
N SER A 401 15.90 -18.08 1.71
CA SER A 401 16.71 -19.24 1.31
C SER A 401 16.13 -20.57 1.82
N ALA A 402 15.57 -20.58 3.02
CA ALA A 402 14.96 -21.76 3.64
C ALA A 402 13.74 -22.30 2.87
N TRP A 403 13.00 -21.45 2.15
CA TRP A 403 11.89 -21.89 1.29
C TRP A 403 12.39 -22.45 -0.04
N ILE A 404 13.52 -21.96 -0.55
CA ILE A 404 14.06 -22.35 -1.86
C ILE A 404 14.94 -23.59 -1.68
N THR A 405 14.31 -24.77 -1.61
CA THR A 405 14.99 -26.04 -1.31
C THR A 405 15.82 -26.59 -2.47
N LYS A 406 15.51 -26.21 -3.72
CA LYS A 406 16.32 -26.56 -4.90
C LYS A 406 16.37 -25.40 -5.90
N PHE A 407 17.51 -25.21 -6.54
CA PHE A 407 17.71 -24.14 -7.52
C PHE A 407 18.72 -24.59 -8.57
N GLU A 408 18.22 -24.95 -9.75
CA GLU A 408 18.97 -25.53 -10.86
C GLU A 408 19.00 -24.59 -12.07
N PHE A 409 20.04 -24.65 -12.89
CA PHE A 409 20.17 -23.91 -14.13
C PHE A 409 20.51 -24.84 -15.31
N GLU A 410 20.13 -24.45 -16.53
CA GLU A 410 20.49 -25.21 -17.73
C GLU A 410 21.97 -25.05 -18.05
N LYS A 411 22.67 -26.17 -18.21
CA LYS A 411 24.07 -26.26 -18.63
C LYS A 411 24.24 -27.49 -19.51
N ASN A 412 24.77 -27.32 -20.73
CA ASN A 412 24.90 -28.40 -21.72
C ASN A 412 23.58 -29.18 -21.98
N ASN A 413 22.44 -28.48 -22.08
CA ASN A 413 21.10 -29.05 -22.23
C ASN A 413 20.70 -30.06 -21.14
N SER A 414 21.15 -29.82 -19.90
CA SER A 414 20.69 -30.52 -18.70
C SER A 414 20.58 -29.52 -17.55
N PHE A 415 19.67 -29.76 -16.60
CA PHE A 415 19.58 -28.95 -15.39
C PHE A 415 20.56 -29.46 -14.34
N VAL A 416 21.27 -28.53 -13.69
CA VAL A 416 22.23 -28.81 -12.62
C VAL A 416 22.05 -27.81 -11.49
N ASP A 417 22.18 -28.26 -10.23
CA ASP A 417 22.10 -27.38 -9.06
C ASP A 417 23.17 -26.27 -9.09
N ALA A 418 22.80 -25.05 -8.68
CA ALA A 418 23.71 -23.93 -8.59
C ALA A 418 24.72 -24.08 -7.45
N ASN A 419 25.95 -23.60 -7.67
CA ASN A 419 27.00 -23.62 -6.65
C ASN A 419 26.66 -22.63 -5.53
N VAL A 420 26.79 -23.01 -4.26
CA VAL A 420 26.51 -22.11 -3.11
C VAL A 420 27.83 -21.54 -2.59
N LEU A 421 28.04 -20.25 -2.80
CA LEU A 421 29.26 -19.55 -2.38
C LEU A 421 29.24 -19.14 -0.89
N SER A 422 28.06 -18.79 -0.36
CA SER A 422 27.89 -18.49 1.07
C SER A 422 26.42 -18.57 1.49
N GLU A 423 26.17 -18.72 2.79
CA GLU A 423 24.83 -18.81 3.37
C GLU A 423 24.76 -18.00 4.68
N ASN A 424 23.73 -17.18 4.84
CA ASN A 424 23.42 -16.43 6.06
C ASN A 424 22.04 -16.83 6.59
N LYS A 425 22.04 -17.80 7.51
CA LYS A 425 20.83 -18.36 8.15
C LYS A 425 20.10 -17.38 9.07
N GLN A 426 20.72 -16.27 9.47
CA GLN A 426 20.06 -15.25 10.29
C GLN A 426 19.30 -14.22 9.45
N ALA A 427 19.77 -13.95 8.23
CA ALA A 427 19.08 -13.09 7.25
C ALA A 427 18.16 -13.88 6.29
N ASP A 428 18.13 -15.20 6.42
CA ASP A 428 17.56 -16.16 5.48
C ASP A 428 17.94 -15.91 4.01
N THR A 429 19.26 -15.82 3.76
CA THR A 429 19.81 -15.60 2.42
C THR A 429 20.95 -16.56 2.09
N ARG A 430 21.19 -16.80 0.80
CA ARG A 430 22.41 -17.46 0.30
C ARG A 430 22.90 -16.86 -1.01
N VAL A 431 24.20 -16.85 -1.24
CA VAL A 431 24.79 -16.48 -2.54
C VAL A 431 24.95 -17.74 -3.37
N VAL A 432 24.32 -17.78 -4.54
CA VAL A 432 24.48 -18.84 -5.54
C VAL A 432 25.30 -18.35 -6.73
N GLU A 433 25.92 -19.28 -7.45
CA GLU A 433 26.72 -19.05 -8.65
C GLU A 433 26.35 -20.04 -9.76
N VAL A 434 26.22 -19.53 -10.98
CA VAL A 434 25.87 -20.29 -12.20
C VAL A 434 26.87 -20.00 -13.33
N GLU A 435 27.18 -20.99 -14.16
CA GLU A 435 28.04 -20.83 -15.34
C GLU A 435 27.17 -20.43 -16.54
N VAL A 436 27.52 -19.36 -17.26
CA VAL A 436 26.67 -18.77 -18.30
C VAL A 436 27.43 -18.68 -19.63
N ASP A 437 27.05 -19.54 -20.59
CA ASP A 437 27.72 -19.58 -21.90
C ASP A 437 27.59 -18.25 -22.66
N ASP A 438 26.38 -17.69 -22.70
CA ASP A 438 26.06 -16.50 -23.49
C ASP A 438 25.10 -15.54 -22.77
N LEU A 439 25.63 -14.41 -22.29
CA LEU A 439 24.87 -13.35 -21.61
C LEU A 439 23.86 -12.61 -22.51
N SER A 440 23.85 -12.84 -23.83
CA SER A 440 22.84 -12.29 -24.73
C SER A 440 21.59 -13.17 -24.85
N LYS A 441 21.63 -14.39 -24.31
CA LYS A 441 20.51 -15.32 -24.25
C LYS A 441 19.92 -15.37 -22.84
N LYS A 442 18.63 -15.72 -22.78
CA LYS A 442 17.98 -16.08 -21.51
C LYS A 442 18.55 -17.41 -21.02
N LEU A 443 18.96 -17.47 -19.75
CA LEU A 443 19.38 -18.70 -19.10
C LEU A 443 18.17 -19.36 -18.43
N ASN A 444 17.80 -20.55 -18.89
CA ASN A 444 16.73 -21.34 -18.26
C ASN A 444 17.17 -21.84 -16.88
N ALA A 445 16.25 -21.81 -15.92
CA ALA A 445 16.45 -22.31 -14.56
C ALA A 445 15.16 -22.95 -14.00
N LYS A 446 15.33 -23.79 -12.99
CA LYS A 446 14.25 -24.46 -12.26
C LYS A 446 14.41 -24.20 -10.78
N VAL A 447 13.34 -23.76 -10.13
CA VAL A 447 13.33 -23.50 -8.69
C VAL A 447 12.27 -24.36 -8.02
N LYS A 448 12.63 -25.02 -6.90
CA LYS A 448 11.70 -25.71 -6.01
C LYS A 448 11.52 -24.88 -4.75
N VAL A 449 10.26 -24.66 -4.39
CA VAL A 449 9.84 -23.90 -3.22
C VAL A 449 9.01 -24.82 -2.33
N ASP A 450 9.49 -25.05 -1.11
CA ASP A 450 8.80 -25.81 -0.07
C ASP A 450 8.53 -24.92 1.16
N ILE A 451 7.28 -24.89 1.61
CA ILE A 451 6.86 -24.18 2.83
C ILE A 451 5.94 -25.10 3.63
N ASP A 452 6.56 -25.94 4.47
CA ASP A 452 5.90 -26.98 5.27
C ASP A 452 4.72 -26.44 6.10
N SER A 453 4.86 -25.23 6.66
CA SER A 453 3.82 -24.58 7.48
C SER A 453 2.52 -24.26 6.74
N MET A 454 2.53 -24.30 5.40
CA MET A 454 1.36 -24.13 4.54
C MET A 454 1.13 -25.30 3.58
N ASN A 455 1.88 -26.40 3.72
CA ASN A 455 1.84 -27.57 2.81
C ASN A 455 2.00 -27.16 1.32
N TYR A 456 2.89 -26.20 1.05
CA TYR A 456 3.13 -25.66 -0.28
C TYR A 456 4.44 -26.25 -0.83
N HIS A 457 4.36 -27.05 -1.90
CA HIS A 457 5.47 -27.83 -2.44
C HIS A 457 5.47 -27.78 -3.97
N HIS A 458 6.03 -26.72 -4.54
CA HIS A 458 5.93 -26.44 -5.98
C HIS A 458 7.30 -26.28 -6.64
N SER A 459 7.36 -26.64 -7.93
CA SER A 459 8.52 -26.39 -8.79
C SER A 459 8.11 -25.49 -9.95
N TYR A 460 8.96 -24.53 -10.29
CA TYR A 460 8.73 -23.52 -11.32
C TYR A 460 9.90 -23.45 -12.29
N ASP A 461 9.57 -23.34 -13.58
CA ASP A 461 10.51 -23.02 -14.64
C ASP A 461 10.55 -21.49 -14.80
N ILE A 462 11.76 -20.94 -14.89
CA ILE A 462 12.05 -19.50 -14.90
C ILE A 462 13.22 -19.21 -15.84
N GLN A 463 13.39 -17.95 -16.24
CA GLN A 463 14.49 -17.55 -17.13
C GLN A 463 15.23 -16.31 -16.62
N PHE A 464 16.56 -16.31 -16.65
CA PHE A 464 17.36 -15.12 -16.32
C PHE A 464 17.74 -14.38 -17.59
N ALA A 465 17.29 -13.14 -17.73
CA ALA A 465 17.74 -12.21 -18.76
C ALA A 465 18.81 -11.28 -18.18
N PHE A 466 20.04 -11.38 -18.68
CA PHE A 466 21.16 -10.54 -18.27
C PHE A 466 21.22 -9.25 -19.10
N ASP A 467 21.48 -8.13 -18.45
CA ASP A 467 21.65 -6.82 -19.09
C ASP A 467 23.14 -6.61 -19.38
N LYS A 468 23.53 -6.79 -20.64
CA LYS A 468 24.94 -6.65 -21.08
C LYS A 468 25.44 -5.21 -21.03
N ASP A 469 24.56 -4.23 -21.19
CA ASP A 469 24.92 -2.81 -21.22
C ASP A 469 25.15 -2.29 -19.79
N SER A 470 24.58 -2.96 -18.79
CA SER A 470 24.81 -2.70 -17.36
C SER A 470 26.17 -3.18 -16.82
N ILE A 471 27.00 -3.85 -17.61
CA ILE A 471 28.25 -4.46 -17.12
C ILE A 471 29.24 -3.36 -16.72
N GLN A 472 29.61 -3.33 -15.45
CA GLN A 472 30.57 -2.36 -14.87
C GLN A 472 31.67 -3.10 -14.12
N PRO A 473 32.96 -2.73 -14.25
CA PRO A 473 34.03 -3.38 -13.49
C PRO A 473 33.85 -3.14 -11.98
N LEU A 474 34.15 -4.17 -11.18
CA LEU A 474 34.31 -4.02 -9.73
C LEU A 474 35.76 -3.67 -9.44
N ASP A 475 36.00 -2.57 -8.70
CA ASP A 475 37.35 -2.13 -8.36
C ASP A 475 38.02 -3.13 -7.40
N ASN A 476 38.93 -3.95 -7.95
CA ASN A 476 39.67 -4.98 -7.24
C ASN A 476 40.74 -4.40 -6.29
N GLN A 477 40.30 -3.83 -5.15
CA GLN A 477 41.15 -3.67 -3.98
C GLN A 477 41.05 -4.89 -3.06
N GLY A 478 42.10 -5.73 -3.06
CA GLY A 478 42.26 -6.79 -2.07
C GLY A 478 41.68 -8.15 -2.44
N GLY A 479 41.95 -8.64 -3.66
CA GLY A 479 41.80 -10.06 -3.96
C GLY A 479 42.66 -10.89 -3.01
N ASN A 480 42.03 -11.71 -2.16
CA ASN A 480 42.70 -12.54 -1.17
C ASN A 480 42.55 -14.03 -1.55
N ASP A 481 43.26 -14.43 -2.61
CA ASP A 481 43.40 -15.83 -2.99
C ASP A 481 44.05 -16.61 -1.84
N ASN A 482 43.28 -17.50 -1.20
CA ASN A 482 43.81 -18.34 -0.13
C ASN A 482 43.43 -19.82 -0.31
N GLN A 483 43.93 -20.40 -1.40
CA GLN A 483 44.21 -21.83 -1.44
C GLN A 483 45.37 -22.12 -0.48
N GLY A 484 45.06 -22.51 0.75
CA GLY A 484 46.03 -22.75 1.82
C GLY A 484 45.92 -24.17 2.41
N GLY A 485 46.39 -25.17 1.66
CA GLY A 485 46.42 -26.56 2.11
C GLY A 485 47.72 -26.93 2.86
N ASN A 486 47.54 -27.67 3.95
CA ASN A 486 48.52 -28.54 4.65
C ASN A 486 49.66 -27.97 5.53
N ASP A 487 49.84 -28.71 6.64
CA ASP A 487 51.08 -29.16 7.29
C ASP A 487 52.01 -28.22 8.07
N ASN A 488 51.64 -28.04 9.36
CA ASN A 488 52.29 -28.69 10.53
C ASN A 488 53.75 -28.33 10.92
N GLN A 489 54.03 -28.48 12.23
CA GLN A 489 55.26 -28.13 12.97
C GLN A 489 55.51 -26.61 13.11
N GLY A 490 56.03 -26.10 14.23
CA GLY A 490 56.34 -26.75 15.51
C GLY A 490 57.51 -26.06 16.20
N GLY A 491 57.41 -25.74 17.50
CA GLY A 491 58.51 -25.15 18.26
C GLY A 491 58.06 -24.26 19.42
N ASN A 492 58.28 -24.74 20.64
CA ASN A 492 58.10 -23.97 21.88
C ASN A 492 59.45 -23.41 22.33
N ASN A 493 59.53 -22.15 22.78
CA ASN A 493 60.24 -21.82 24.03
C ASN A 493 60.09 -20.35 24.49
N ASN A 494 60.55 -20.12 25.72
CA ASN A 494 60.25 -19.00 26.60
C ASN A 494 61.53 -18.25 27.01
N GLN A 495 61.50 -16.91 27.02
CA GLN A 495 61.95 -16.04 28.13
C GLN A 495 61.85 -14.55 27.74
N GLY A 496 61.63 -13.68 28.73
CA GLY A 496 61.38 -12.25 28.53
C GLY A 496 62.51 -11.33 28.97
N GLY A 497 62.36 -10.04 28.67
CA GLY A 497 63.24 -8.97 29.13
C GLY A 497 62.49 -7.63 29.09
N ASN A 498 62.40 -6.93 30.22
CA ASN A 498 61.68 -5.66 30.32
C ASN A 498 62.58 -4.50 29.87
N ASN A 499 62.06 -3.58 29.06
CA ASN A 499 62.65 -2.25 28.89
C ASN A 499 61.61 -1.23 28.41
N ASN A 500 61.63 -0.05 29.02
CA ASN A 500 60.65 1.01 28.78
C ASN A 500 61.25 2.13 27.91
N GLN A 501 60.73 2.33 26.71
CA GLN A 501 60.95 3.55 25.93
C GLN A 501 59.62 4.00 25.29
N GLY A 502 59.31 5.29 25.41
CA GLY A 502 58.09 5.86 24.86
C GLY A 502 58.19 6.05 23.34
N GLY A 503 57.41 5.29 22.58
CA GLY A 503 57.12 5.53 21.17
C GLY A 503 55.63 5.85 21.02
N ASN A 504 55.29 7.05 20.55
CA ASN A 504 53.90 7.45 20.32
C ASN A 504 53.42 6.92 18.96
N ASN A 505 53.16 5.61 18.89
CA ASN A 505 52.64 4.97 17.68
C ASN A 505 51.13 5.25 17.53
N ASN A 506 50.69 5.50 16.29
CA ASN A 506 49.28 5.37 15.92
C ASN A 506 48.78 4.00 16.39
N GLN A 507 47.62 3.96 17.03
CA GLN A 507 46.90 2.69 17.17
C GLN A 507 46.18 2.39 15.87
N ASP A 508 46.82 1.56 15.06
CA ASP A 508 46.10 0.69 14.13
C ASP A 508 44.96 -0.04 14.84
N ASN A 509 43.91 -0.32 14.06
CA ASN A 509 42.74 -1.14 14.38
C ASN A 509 42.90 -2.04 15.63
N THR A 510 42.54 -1.52 16.81
CA THR A 510 42.59 -2.28 18.05
C THR A 510 41.39 -3.22 18.11
N THR A 511 41.64 -4.52 17.93
CA THR A 511 40.62 -5.56 18.12
C THR A 511 40.09 -5.51 19.56
N ILE A 512 38.89 -4.94 19.72
CA ILE A 512 38.22 -4.85 21.02
C ILE A 512 37.78 -6.26 21.42
N ASP A 513 38.29 -6.79 22.51
CA ASP A 513 37.74 -8.01 23.12
C ASP A 513 36.44 -7.64 23.86
N PRO A 514 35.25 -8.09 23.41
CA PRO A 514 33.98 -7.77 24.05
C PRO A 514 33.77 -8.48 25.40
N ASN A 515 34.74 -9.27 25.85
CA ASN A 515 34.78 -9.89 27.17
C ASN A 515 35.70 -9.13 28.15
N ALA A 516 36.61 -8.29 27.65
CA ALA A 516 37.64 -7.58 28.42
C ALA A 516 37.68 -6.08 28.09
N LEU A 517 36.51 -5.45 28.06
CA LEU A 517 36.36 -4.01 27.85
C LEU A 517 37.08 -3.22 28.95
N LYS A 518 37.74 -2.14 28.55
CA LYS A 518 38.34 -1.15 29.46
C LYS A 518 37.33 -0.05 29.77
N ASP A 519 37.62 0.77 30.77
CA ASP A 519 36.87 2.00 31.02
C ASP A 519 36.93 2.95 29.81
N GLY A 520 35.77 3.50 29.43
CA GLY A 520 35.58 4.26 28.19
C GLY A 520 34.14 4.20 27.67
N GLU A 521 33.89 4.81 26.52
CA GLU A 521 32.60 4.75 25.83
C GLU A 521 32.68 3.98 24.51
N TYR A 522 31.59 3.28 24.20
CA TYR A 522 31.47 2.37 23.07
C TYR A 522 30.06 2.45 22.47
N SER A 523 29.90 2.23 21.17
CA SER A 523 28.58 1.91 20.60
C SER A 523 28.30 0.42 20.79
N ILE A 524 27.06 0.05 21.14
CA ILE A 524 26.61 -1.35 21.17
C ILE A 524 25.24 -1.52 20.51
N GLY A 525 25.15 -2.44 19.56
CA GLY A 525 23.89 -2.89 18.98
C GLY A 525 23.11 -3.76 19.97
N PHE A 526 21.79 -3.64 19.94
CA PHE A 526 20.87 -4.47 20.70
C PHE A 526 19.57 -4.72 19.93
N LYS A 527 18.83 -5.75 20.36
CA LYS A 527 17.46 -6.08 19.95
C LYS A 527 16.56 -6.14 21.19
N VAL A 528 15.31 -5.73 21.06
CA VAL A 528 14.28 -5.90 22.11
C VAL A 528 13.35 -7.04 21.71
N LEU A 529 13.21 -8.01 22.61
CA LEU A 529 12.51 -9.27 22.41
C LEU A 529 11.26 -9.36 23.28
N LYS A 530 10.28 -10.19 22.88
CA LYS A 530 9.13 -10.53 23.72
C LYS A 530 9.61 -11.43 24.87
N ASP A 531 9.04 -11.26 26.07
CA ASP A 531 9.46 -11.99 27.26
C ASP A 531 9.55 -13.51 27.06
N LYS A 532 10.68 -14.09 27.49
CA LYS A 532 11.05 -15.52 27.39
C LYS A 532 11.08 -16.10 25.97
N THR A 533 11.20 -15.27 24.93
CA THR A 533 11.32 -15.71 23.52
C THR A 533 12.58 -15.19 22.82
N GLU A 534 12.80 -15.65 21.58
CA GLU A 534 13.71 -15.04 20.60
C GLU A 534 13.00 -14.11 19.60
N GLU A 535 11.69 -13.89 19.75
CA GLU A 535 10.90 -13.04 18.84
C GLU A 535 11.12 -11.56 19.14
N ILE A 536 11.23 -10.74 18.08
CA ILE A 536 11.28 -9.28 18.21
C ILE A 536 10.00 -8.75 18.86
N SER A 537 10.15 -7.92 19.89
CA SER A 537 9.05 -7.17 20.50
C SER A 537 8.71 -5.94 19.67
N MET A 538 7.44 -5.54 19.65
CA MET A 538 7.03 -4.24 19.10
C MET A 538 7.79 -3.07 19.76
N MET A 539 8.25 -3.23 21.00
CA MET A 539 9.11 -2.25 21.68
C MET A 539 10.40 -1.93 20.90
N ASN A 540 10.88 -2.85 20.05
CA ASN A 540 12.06 -2.63 19.21
C ASN A 540 11.87 -1.49 18.19
N THR A 541 10.63 -1.12 17.82
CA THR A 541 10.36 0.07 16.97
C THR A 541 10.39 1.38 17.76
N TYR A 542 10.33 1.30 19.10
CA TYR A 542 10.33 2.46 20.01
C TYR A 542 11.69 2.68 20.70
N THR A 543 12.73 1.95 20.27
CA THR A 543 14.11 2.04 20.78
C THR A 543 15.10 2.27 19.65
N LYS A 544 15.97 3.29 19.73
CA LYS A 544 17.06 3.48 18.76
C LYS A 544 18.27 2.64 19.14
N SER A 545 18.75 1.84 18.18
CA SER A 545 19.91 0.96 18.24
C SER A 545 20.87 1.33 17.09
N PRO A 546 22.20 1.37 17.28
CA PRO A 546 22.93 1.06 18.51
C PRO A 546 22.73 2.09 19.63
N GLY A 547 22.92 1.65 20.87
CA GLY A 547 23.03 2.51 22.05
C GLY A 547 24.49 2.82 22.39
N VAL A 548 24.71 3.62 23.43
CA VAL A 548 26.04 3.92 23.99
C VAL A 548 26.26 3.10 25.25
N LEU A 549 27.26 2.23 25.20
CA LEU A 549 27.81 1.48 26.33
C LEU A 549 28.94 2.29 26.97
N LYS A 550 28.72 2.76 28.20
CA LYS A 550 29.75 3.34 29.06
C LYS A 550 30.27 2.27 30.01
N VAL A 551 31.58 2.01 29.97
CA VAL A 551 32.27 1.16 30.93
C VAL A 551 33.02 2.07 31.91
N LYS A 552 32.81 1.86 33.21
CA LYS A 552 33.50 2.60 34.27
C LYS A 552 33.62 1.78 35.54
N ASP A 553 34.80 1.76 36.14
CA ASP A 553 35.14 0.97 37.35
C ASP A 553 34.72 -0.51 37.19
N GLY A 554 34.84 -1.04 35.96
CA GLY A 554 34.37 -2.39 35.57
C GLY A 554 32.85 -2.58 35.44
N LYS A 555 32.05 -1.59 35.85
CA LYS A 555 30.59 -1.56 35.62
C LYS A 555 30.26 -1.18 34.18
N LYS A 556 29.10 -1.63 33.71
CA LYS A 556 28.61 -1.37 32.34
C LYS A 556 27.25 -0.69 32.42
N TYR A 557 27.13 0.43 31.74
CA TYR A 557 25.89 1.19 31.61
C TYR A 557 25.55 1.29 30.13
N VAL A 558 24.38 0.81 29.72
CA VAL A 558 23.92 0.98 28.33
C VAL A 558 22.84 2.05 28.31
N SER A 559 23.03 3.04 27.45
CA SER A 559 22.06 4.11 27.23
C SER A 559 21.53 4.10 25.80
N PHE A 560 20.24 4.39 25.64
CA PHE A 560 19.55 4.35 24.35
C PHE A 560 18.38 5.32 24.33
N THR A 561 17.94 5.71 23.13
CA THR A 561 16.81 6.63 22.95
C THR A 561 15.49 5.84 22.87
N LEU A 562 14.55 6.17 23.74
CA LEU A 562 13.14 5.84 23.59
C LEU A 562 12.45 6.88 22.71
N THR A 563 11.62 6.44 21.76
CA THR A 563 10.75 7.29 20.93
C THR A 563 9.28 7.11 21.30
N ASN A 564 8.44 8.11 21.02
CA ASN A 564 7.09 8.24 21.58
C ASN A 564 7.13 8.23 23.13
N SER A 565 8.06 9.01 23.68
CA SER A 565 8.36 9.08 25.11
C SER A 565 7.14 9.46 25.96
N SER A 566 6.19 10.23 25.41
CA SER A 566 4.95 10.62 26.08
C SER A 566 4.05 9.42 26.38
N TRP A 567 4.00 8.44 25.48
CA TRP A 567 3.22 7.21 25.66
C TRP A 567 3.88 6.26 26.66
N ILE A 568 5.22 6.22 26.67
CA ILE A 568 5.99 5.33 27.54
C ILE A 568 6.15 5.97 28.92
N THR A 569 5.13 5.89 29.76
CA THR A 569 5.12 6.58 31.07
C THR A 569 6.08 5.98 32.10
N LYS A 570 6.40 4.69 32.00
CA LYS A 570 7.38 4.01 32.88
C LYS A 570 8.25 3.03 32.12
N PHE A 571 9.52 2.95 32.48
CA PHE A 571 10.46 1.98 31.93
C PHE A 571 11.40 1.50 33.04
N GLU A 572 11.28 0.23 33.41
CA GLU A 572 12.03 -0.42 34.49
C GLU A 572 12.90 -1.55 33.94
N PHE A 573 14.04 -1.82 34.55
CA PHE A 573 14.91 -2.94 34.22
C PHE A 573 15.20 -3.80 35.44
N GLU A 574 15.45 -5.09 35.25
CA GLU A 574 15.85 -5.98 36.34
C GLU A 574 17.30 -5.72 36.76
N LYS A 575 17.50 -5.47 38.04
CA LYS A 575 18.81 -5.29 38.67
C LYS A 575 18.80 -6.00 40.03
N ASN A 576 19.77 -6.89 40.27
CA ASN A 576 19.86 -7.68 41.51
C ASN A 576 18.56 -8.46 41.86
N GLY A 577 17.79 -8.91 40.87
CA GLY A 577 16.53 -9.65 41.09
C GLY A 577 15.29 -8.78 41.38
N ALA A 578 15.39 -7.45 41.23
CA ALA A 578 14.27 -6.52 41.39
C ALA A 578 14.16 -5.57 40.19
N PHE A 579 12.95 -5.15 39.84
CA PHE A 579 12.75 -4.11 38.82
C PHE A 579 12.99 -2.72 39.43
N VAL A 580 13.74 -1.89 38.71
CA VAL A 580 14.03 -0.50 39.08
C VAL A 580 13.90 0.42 37.85
N ASP A 581 13.41 1.64 38.05
CA ASP A 581 13.28 2.64 36.99
C ASP A 581 14.63 2.97 36.33
N ALA A 582 14.64 3.05 34.99
CA ALA A 582 15.82 3.45 34.23
C ALA A 582 16.13 4.95 34.40
N LYS A 583 17.42 5.28 34.52
CA LYS A 583 17.86 6.65 34.74
C LYS A 583 17.71 7.46 33.44
N VAL A 584 16.90 8.51 33.46
CA VAL A 584 16.78 9.43 32.32
C VAL A 584 18.03 10.32 32.25
N LEU A 585 18.73 10.32 31.12
CA LEU A 585 19.88 11.19 30.85
C LEU A 585 19.48 12.51 30.18
N GLY A 586 18.36 12.53 29.45
CA GLY A 586 17.82 13.72 28.82
C GLY A 586 16.50 13.44 28.09
N THR A 587 15.68 14.47 27.90
CA THR A 587 14.35 14.37 27.28
C THR A 587 14.16 15.50 26.27
N SER A 588 13.75 15.17 25.04
CA SER A 588 13.34 16.14 24.02
C SER A 588 11.83 16.09 23.85
N LYS A 589 11.14 17.14 24.32
CA LYS A 589 9.68 17.29 24.14
C LYS A 589 9.32 17.48 22.67
N GLU A 590 10.14 18.20 21.90
CA GLU A 590 9.90 18.45 20.45
C GLU A 590 9.91 17.18 19.61
N GLN A 591 10.80 16.24 19.92
CA GLN A 591 10.95 14.99 19.16
C GLN A 591 10.12 13.83 19.76
N ASP A 592 9.43 14.10 20.86
CA ASP A 592 8.90 13.12 21.81
C ASP A 592 9.85 11.93 22.07
N THR A 593 11.07 12.24 22.52
CA THR A 593 12.08 11.23 22.85
C THR A 593 12.70 11.45 24.23
N ARG A 594 13.26 10.38 24.80
CA ARG A 594 14.16 10.48 25.95
C ARG A 594 15.29 9.47 25.86
N VAL A 595 16.46 9.84 26.35
CA VAL A 595 17.59 8.91 26.55
C VAL A 595 17.47 8.31 27.94
N VAL A 596 17.42 6.99 28.03
CA VAL A 596 17.45 6.22 29.29
C VAL A 596 18.75 5.45 29.40
N GLU A 597 19.20 5.19 30.63
CA GLU A 597 20.40 4.44 31.00
C GLU A 597 20.03 3.30 31.96
N VAL A 598 20.54 2.09 31.66
CA VAL A 598 20.39 0.88 32.46
C VAL A 598 21.76 0.32 32.85
N GLU A 599 21.90 -0.22 34.06
CA GLU A 599 23.13 -0.90 34.52
C GLU A 599 23.04 -2.39 34.12
N VAL A 600 24.07 -2.93 33.46
CA VAL A 600 24.04 -4.27 32.86
C VAL A 600 25.20 -5.12 33.36
N ASP A 601 24.92 -6.10 34.22
CA ASP A 601 25.98 -6.93 34.81
C ASP A 601 26.74 -7.75 33.75
N ASP A 602 26.01 -8.37 32.82
CA ASP A 602 26.54 -9.28 31.80
C ASP A 602 25.86 -9.08 30.45
N LEU A 603 26.57 -8.46 29.50
CA LEU A 603 26.11 -8.23 28.12
C LEU A 603 25.88 -9.54 27.34
N SER A 604 26.30 -10.69 27.86
CA SER A 604 26.11 -12.01 27.25
C SER A 604 24.74 -12.62 27.63
N LYS A 605 23.99 -11.98 28.53
CA LYS A 605 22.66 -12.39 28.97
C LYS A 605 21.61 -11.40 28.49
N LYS A 606 20.36 -11.88 28.43
CA LYS A 606 19.21 -11.00 28.23
C LYS A 606 18.95 -10.19 29.50
N LEU A 607 18.75 -8.89 29.35
CA LEU A 607 18.29 -8.02 30.42
C LEU A 607 16.75 -7.97 30.39
N ASN A 608 16.10 -8.46 31.44
CA ASN A 608 14.66 -8.33 31.60
C ASN A 608 14.29 -6.87 31.89
N ALA A 609 13.22 -6.38 31.28
CA ALA A 609 12.71 -5.03 31.48
C ALA A 609 11.17 -5.02 31.42
N LYS A 610 10.57 -3.99 32.02
CA LYS A 610 9.14 -3.72 32.02
C LYS A 610 8.89 -2.33 31.46
N VAL A 611 7.94 -2.25 30.54
CA VAL A 611 7.54 -0.98 29.94
C VAL A 611 6.05 -0.75 30.19
N LYS A 612 5.69 0.41 30.77
CA LYS A 612 4.31 0.88 30.86
C LYS A 612 4.04 1.83 29.71
N VAL A 613 2.95 1.58 29.01
CA VAL A 613 2.45 2.41 27.92
C VAL A 613 1.05 2.89 28.32
N ASP A 614 0.91 4.21 28.44
CA ASP A 614 -0.38 4.89 28.63
C ASP A 614 -0.64 5.81 27.44
N ILE A 615 -1.82 5.69 26.83
CA ILE A 615 -2.28 6.60 25.77
C ILE A 615 -3.71 7.01 26.13
N ASP A 616 -3.85 8.07 26.93
CA ASP A 616 -5.12 8.57 27.47
C ASP A 616 -6.17 8.80 26.38
N ALA A 617 -5.75 9.33 25.22
CA ALA A 617 -6.60 9.58 24.05
C ALA A 617 -7.21 8.31 23.43
N MET A 618 -6.75 7.12 23.83
CA MET A 618 -7.26 5.81 23.42
C MET A 618 -7.67 4.93 24.62
N ASN A 619 -7.63 5.46 25.86
CA ASN A 619 -7.81 4.71 27.12
C ASN A 619 -6.95 3.43 27.19
N TYR A 620 -5.74 3.48 26.61
CA TYR A 620 -4.84 2.34 26.47
C TYR A 620 -3.82 2.35 27.60
N HIS A 621 -3.91 1.40 28.54
CA HIS A 621 -3.13 1.42 29.80
C HIS A 621 -2.55 0.03 30.10
N HIS A 622 -1.36 -0.25 29.58
CA HIS A 622 -0.77 -1.60 29.61
C HIS A 622 0.67 -1.61 30.11
N VAL A 623 1.08 -2.75 30.70
CA VAL A 623 2.46 -3.04 31.10
C VAL A 623 2.92 -4.29 30.37
N TYR A 624 4.11 -4.27 29.79
CA TYR A 624 4.70 -5.39 29.04
C TYR A 624 6.05 -5.79 29.63
N ASP A 625 6.21 -7.09 29.84
CA ASP A 625 7.52 -7.72 30.03
C ASP A 625 8.24 -7.85 28.67
N ILE A 626 9.50 -7.44 28.62
CA ILE A 626 10.36 -7.42 27.44
C ILE A 626 11.80 -7.80 27.82
N GLN A 627 12.62 -8.19 26.85
CA GLN A 627 14.01 -8.58 27.09
C GLN A 627 14.98 -7.94 26.09
N PHE A 628 16.04 -7.29 26.57
CA PHE A 628 17.10 -6.73 25.73
C PHE A 628 18.19 -7.77 25.51
N ALA A 629 18.49 -8.08 24.24
CA ALA A 629 19.62 -8.90 23.84
C ALA A 629 20.69 -7.99 23.21
N PHE A 630 21.87 -7.92 23.83
CA PHE A 630 22.99 -7.08 23.38
C PHE A 630 23.91 -7.86 22.44
N ASP A 631 24.29 -7.24 21.32
CA ASP A 631 25.24 -7.81 20.37
C ASP A 631 26.68 -7.43 20.75
N LYS A 632 27.35 -8.34 21.47
CA LYS A 632 28.76 -8.22 21.84
C LYS A 632 29.71 -8.14 20.64
N GLY A 633 29.34 -8.65 19.46
CA GLY A 633 30.15 -8.53 18.23
C GLY A 633 30.08 -7.15 17.58
N SER A 634 29.05 -6.36 17.91
CA SER A 634 28.85 -5.01 17.35
C SER A 634 29.63 -3.88 18.06
N ILE A 635 30.37 -4.21 19.13
CA ILE A 635 31.00 -3.21 20.01
C ILE A 635 32.13 -2.47 19.28
N LYS A 636 32.06 -1.13 19.27
CA LYS A 636 33.08 -0.23 18.69
C LYS A 636 33.35 0.92 19.65
N ALA A 637 34.60 1.33 19.81
CA ALA A 637 34.95 2.44 20.68
C ALA A 637 34.42 3.77 20.14
N LEU A 638 33.94 4.63 21.04
CA LEU A 638 33.63 6.03 20.77
C LEU A 638 34.78 6.86 21.35
N GLY A 639 35.31 7.80 20.56
CA GLY A 639 36.50 8.56 20.96
C GLY A 639 36.23 9.44 22.18
N ASN A 640 36.98 9.25 23.27
CA ASN A 640 36.83 10.04 24.49
C ASN A 640 37.05 11.54 24.22
N GLN A 641 36.02 12.36 24.40
CA GLN A 641 36.15 13.79 24.65
C GLN A 641 35.85 14.10 26.12
N ASP A 642 36.88 14.01 26.97
CA ASP A 642 36.81 14.57 28.32
C ASP A 642 36.80 16.10 28.25
N GLY A 643 35.64 16.71 28.47
CA GLY A 643 35.48 18.17 28.41
C GLY A 643 34.09 18.65 28.83
N ASN A 644 33.93 19.01 30.10
CA ASN A 644 32.70 19.62 30.59
C ASN A 644 32.40 20.94 29.87
N ASN A 645 31.19 21.11 29.34
CA ASN A 645 30.49 22.39 29.46
C ASN A 645 28.97 22.24 29.35
N ILE A 646 28.27 22.75 30.36
CA ILE A 646 26.84 23.06 30.30
C ILE A 646 26.74 24.55 29.99
N PRO A 647 25.94 24.94 29.00
CA PRO A 647 25.00 26.02 29.25
C PRO A 647 23.61 25.72 28.67
N GLY A 648 22.61 25.74 29.55
CA GLY A 648 21.26 26.18 29.21
C GLY A 648 21.05 27.57 29.82
N GLY A 649 20.18 28.37 29.21
CA GLY A 649 19.90 29.74 29.68
C GLY A 649 20.00 30.74 28.53
N ASN A 650 18.92 31.47 28.30
CA ASN A 650 18.82 32.51 27.29
C ASN A 650 19.03 33.88 27.96
N ASP A 651 19.79 34.77 27.33
CA ASP A 651 19.77 36.20 27.65
C ASP A 651 20.08 37.02 26.40
N ASN A 652 19.44 38.18 26.26
CA ASN A 652 19.34 38.89 24.99
C ASN A 652 19.73 40.37 25.14
N GLN A 653 20.75 40.84 24.41
CA GLN A 653 21.07 42.27 24.34
C GLN A 653 21.82 42.67 23.06
N ASP A 654 21.24 43.63 22.32
CA ASP A 654 21.89 44.30 21.19
C ASP A 654 23.04 45.22 21.64
N GLY A 655 24.12 45.26 20.85
CA GLY A 655 25.34 46.03 21.18
C GLY A 655 26.18 46.37 19.95
N ASN A 656 25.67 47.26 19.10
CA ASN A 656 26.28 47.63 17.80
C ASN A 656 27.57 48.46 17.93
N ASN A 657 28.62 48.12 17.18
CA ASN A 657 29.55 49.11 16.60
C ASN A 657 30.41 48.55 15.45
N ASN A 658 30.90 49.45 14.58
CA ASN A 658 31.52 49.10 13.29
C ASN A 658 32.79 49.91 13.00
N GLN A 659 33.92 49.22 12.81
CA GLN A 659 35.17 49.63 12.12
C GLN A 659 36.13 48.42 12.12
N GLY A 660 37.00 48.18 11.13
CA GLY A 660 37.27 48.92 9.90
C GLY A 660 38.77 49.03 9.63
N GLY A 661 39.38 48.05 8.95
CA GLY A 661 40.80 48.08 8.60
C GLY A 661 41.27 46.86 7.82
N SER A 662 41.99 47.07 6.72
CA SER A 662 42.58 46.01 5.89
C SER A 662 44.06 45.82 6.23
N ASN A 663 44.55 44.58 6.16
CA ASN A 663 45.94 44.31 5.78
C ASN A 663 46.07 42.88 5.23
N ASN A 664 47.05 42.68 4.36
CA ASN A 664 47.24 41.45 3.57
C ASN A 664 48.64 40.87 3.84
N GLN A 665 48.73 39.61 4.27
CA GLN A 665 49.97 38.84 4.20
C GLN A 665 49.76 37.33 4.26
N ASP A 666 50.66 36.58 3.63
CA ASP A 666 50.54 35.15 3.39
C ASP A 666 50.68 34.27 4.64
N GLY A 667 49.89 33.20 4.71
CA GLY A 667 49.88 32.23 5.81
C GLY A 667 49.55 30.82 5.33
N ASN A 668 50.56 30.09 4.85
CA ASN A 668 50.46 28.70 4.40
C ASN A 668 49.91 27.79 5.52
N ASN A 669 48.83 27.04 5.26
CA ASN A 669 48.18 26.21 6.29
C ASN A 669 47.48 24.96 5.74
N ASN A 670 47.47 23.90 6.57
CA ASN A 670 47.03 22.55 6.24
C ASN A 670 45.66 22.44 5.54
N GLN A 671 45.61 21.74 4.40
CA GLN A 671 44.38 21.11 3.92
C GLN A 671 44.07 19.84 4.71
N ASN A 672 43.49 20.01 5.89
CA ASN A 672 42.73 18.98 6.59
C ASN A 672 41.72 19.67 7.54
N GLY A 673 40.81 20.44 6.95
CA GLY A 673 39.84 21.27 7.67
C GLY A 673 38.42 20.76 7.51
N HIS A 674 37.73 20.56 8.64
CA HIS A 674 36.27 20.46 8.68
C HIS A 674 35.68 21.78 8.17
N VAL A 675 34.98 21.73 7.02
CA VAL A 675 34.48 22.94 6.35
C VAL A 675 33.26 23.46 7.10
N THR A 676 33.44 24.53 7.88
CA THR A 676 32.33 25.32 8.41
C THR A 676 31.61 26.05 7.29
N VAL A 677 30.51 25.48 6.83
CA VAL A 677 29.64 26.04 5.79
C VAL A 677 28.87 27.23 6.37
N ASP A 678 28.98 28.41 5.74
CA ASP A 678 28.11 29.56 6.05
C ASP A 678 26.74 29.36 5.38
N PRO A 679 25.64 29.18 6.13
CA PRO A 679 24.32 28.92 5.55
C PRO A 679 23.72 30.11 4.79
N LYS A 680 24.20 31.34 5.05
CA LYS A 680 23.80 32.55 4.32
C LYS A 680 24.58 32.69 3.01
N ASN A 681 25.88 32.42 3.05
CA ASN A 681 26.81 32.59 1.93
C ASN A 681 27.28 31.25 1.33
N LEU A 682 26.33 30.35 1.08
CA LEU A 682 26.58 29.09 0.37
C LEU A 682 27.19 29.37 -1.01
N LYS A 683 28.26 28.64 -1.34
CA LYS A 683 28.84 28.60 -2.68
C LYS A 683 28.10 27.57 -3.54
N ASP A 684 28.31 27.61 -4.84
CA ASP A 684 27.84 26.55 -5.74
C ASP A 684 28.48 25.21 -5.36
N GLY A 685 27.67 24.15 -5.33
CA GLY A 685 28.06 22.82 -4.82
C GLY A 685 26.88 21.97 -4.35
N GLN A 686 27.17 20.81 -3.78
CA GLN A 686 26.18 19.93 -3.15
C GLN A 686 26.43 19.78 -1.64
N TYR A 687 25.33 19.79 -0.90
CA TYR A 687 25.29 19.80 0.55
C TYR A 687 24.20 18.84 1.04
N ASP A 688 24.37 18.30 2.25
CA ASP A 688 23.28 17.72 3.02
C ASP A 688 22.61 18.81 3.86
N ILE A 689 21.28 18.82 3.93
CA ILE A 689 20.49 19.71 4.78
C ILE A 689 19.42 18.94 5.56
N ALA A 690 19.43 19.06 6.88
CA ALA A 690 18.36 18.52 7.72
C ALA A 690 17.11 19.41 7.63
N PHE A 691 15.91 18.84 7.79
CA PHE A 691 14.64 19.56 7.73
C PHE A 691 13.54 18.88 8.56
N LYS A 692 12.48 19.63 8.88
CA LYS A 692 11.22 19.17 9.48
C LYS A 692 10.07 19.44 8.49
N VAL A 693 9.06 18.57 8.47
CA VAL A 693 7.75 18.86 7.85
C VAL A 693 6.74 19.10 8.95
N LEU A 694 6.12 20.27 8.93
CA LEU A 694 5.21 20.82 9.94
C LEU A 694 3.78 20.84 9.41
N LYS A 695 2.79 20.87 10.30
CA LYS A 695 1.38 21.10 9.93
C LYS A 695 1.21 22.53 9.40
N ASP A 696 0.20 22.76 8.56
CA ASP A 696 -0.10 24.10 8.04
C ASP A 696 -0.18 25.16 9.15
N LYS A 697 0.57 26.25 9.00
CA LYS A 697 0.62 27.42 9.89
C LYS A 697 0.97 27.14 11.37
N THR A 698 1.56 25.99 11.72
CA THR A 698 2.03 25.72 13.10
C THR A 698 3.51 25.29 13.17
N ASP A 699 4.01 25.09 14.39
CA ASP A 699 5.34 24.51 14.68
C ASP A 699 5.26 23.01 15.04
N GLU A 700 4.08 22.39 14.93
CA GLU A 700 3.89 20.97 15.19
C GLU A 700 4.35 20.11 14.00
N ILE A 701 5.03 19.00 14.28
CA ILE A 701 5.41 18.01 13.27
C ILE A 701 4.16 17.47 12.56
N SER A 702 4.16 17.48 11.23
CA SER A 702 3.14 16.84 10.39
C SER A 702 3.36 15.33 10.33
N MET A 703 2.28 14.57 10.18
CA MET A 703 2.36 13.14 9.85
C MET A 703 3.21 12.89 8.59
N MET A 704 3.23 13.85 7.66
CA MET A 704 4.08 13.82 6.45
C MET A 704 5.58 13.71 6.76
N ASN A 705 6.05 14.17 7.93
CA ASN A 705 7.43 14.02 8.36
C ASN A 705 7.85 12.54 8.56
N GLN A 706 6.89 11.62 8.70
CA GLN A 706 7.18 10.19 8.74
C GLN A 706 7.43 9.60 7.34
N TYR A 707 6.94 10.26 6.29
CA TYR A 707 6.99 9.80 4.89
C TYR A 707 8.11 10.47 4.06
N VAL A 708 9.15 10.97 4.75
CA VAL A 708 10.35 11.56 4.12
C VAL A 708 11.62 10.99 4.75
N LEU A 709 12.74 11.06 4.05
CA LEU A 709 14.08 10.83 4.60
C LEU A 709 14.78 12.16 4.90
N ASN A 710 15.68 12.14 5.88
CA ASN A 710 16.48 13.28 6.34
C ASN A 710 17.92 12.77 6.58
N PRO A 711 18.98 13.49 6.12
CA PRO A 711 18.93 14.78 5.43
C PRO A 711 18.37 14.71 4.01
N ALA A 712 17.99 15.86 3.47
CA ALA A 712 17.76 16.09 2.05
C ALA A 712 19.03 16.61 1.39
N ARG A 713 19.15 16.46 0.07
CA ARG A 713 20.27 17.03 -0.69
C ARG A 713 19.94 18.44 -1.13
N LEU A 714 20.79 19.41 -0.79
CA LEU A 714 20.75 20.78 -1.28
C LEU A 714 21.82 20.97 -2.37
N THR A 715 21.40 21.33 -3.58
CA THR A 715 22.28 21.79 -4.65
C THR A 715 22.19 23.31 -4.74
N VAL A 716 23.33 23.99 -4.69
CA VAL A 716 23.44 25.42 -4.98
C VAL A 716 24.11 25.57 -6.34
N LYS A 717 23.52 26.37 -7.23
CA LYS A 717 24.05 26.63 -8.57
C LYS A 717 23.60 28.01 -9.06
N ASP A 718 24.52 28.81 -9.59
CA ASP A 718 24.27 30.18 -10.07
C ASP A 718 23.52 31.03 -9.02
N GLY A 719 23.80 30.78 -7.73
CA GLY A 719 23.10 31.38 -6.58
C GLY A 719 21.69 30.84 -6.27
N LYS A 720 21.06 30.08 -7.18
CA LYS A 720 19.80 29.37 -6.95
C LYS A 720 20.01 28.16 -6.05
N LYS A 721 18.96 27.77 -5.31
CA LYS A 721 18.98 26.69 -4.32
C LYS A 721 17.91 25.66 -4.68
N TYR A 722 18.31 24.42 -4.88
CA TYR A 722 17.43 23.29 -5.19
C TYR A 722 17.54 22.25 -4.10
N VAL A 723 16.41 21.83 -3.52
CA VAL A 723 16.39 20.78 -2.49
C VAL A 723 15.72 19.53 -3.08
N ALA A 724 16.40 18.39 -2.94
CA ALA A 724 15.95 17.08 -3.34
C ALA A 724 15.65 16.22 -2.10
N VAL A 725 14.37 15.89 -1.90
CA VAL A 725 13.84 15.14 -0.76
C VAL A 725 13.42 13.74 -1.22
N THR A 726 13.86 12.69 -0.52
CA THR A 726 13.32 11.33 -0.72
C THR A 726 12.00 11.18 0.03
N LEU A 727 10.93 10.94 -0.72
CA LEU A 727 9.62 10.54 -0.23
C LEU A 727 9.59 9.02 -0.06
N LYS A 728 9.01 8.56 1.06
CA LYS A 728 8.71 7.14 1.33
C LYS A 728 7.22 6.87 1.14
N ASP A 729 6.89 5.62 0.89
CA ASP A 729 5.54 5.19 0.51
C ASP A 729 5.01 5.99 -0.70
N SER A 730 5.91 6.11 -1.70
CA SER A 730 5.77 6.92 -2.91
C SER A 730 4.43 6.69 -3.62
N ALA A 731 3.97 5.43 -3.69
CA ALA A 731 2.71 5.05 -4.30
C ALA A 731 1.48 5.70 -3.62
N TRP A 732 1.55 6.00 -2.32
CA TRP A 732 0.47 6.71 -1.62
C TRP A 732 0.53 8.21 -1.86
N ILE A 733 1.73 8.80 -1.97
CA ILE A 733 1.90 10.24 -2.19
C ILE A 733 1.77 10.53 -3.69
N THR A 734 0.56 10.71 -4.20
CA THR A 734 0.33 10.90 -5.64
C THR A 734 0.65 12.32 -6.14
N LYS A 735 0.66 13.33 -5.25
CA LYS A 735 1.19 14.67 -5.54
C LYS A 735 2.00 15.24 -4.39
N PHE A 736 3.05 15.97 -4.73
CA PHE A 736 3.85 16.77 -3.80
C PHE A 736 4.19 18.10 -4.48
N GLN A 737 3.71 19.19 -3.92
CA GLN A 737 3.81 20.54 -4.48
C GLN A 737 4.46 21.47 -3.48
N THR A 738 5.25 22.43 -3.96
CA THR A 738 5.88 23.48 -3.15
C THR A 738 5.53 24.85 -3.69
N GLU A 739 5.36 25.84 -2.81
CA GLU A 739 5.12 27.22 -3.21
C GLU A 739 6.39 27.85 -3.79
N ASN A 740 6.29 28.37 -5.02
CA ASN A 740 7.32 29.20 -5.64
C ASN A 740 6.64 30.45 -6.21
N ALA A 741 7.17 31.64 -5.88
CA ALA A 741 6.65 32.95 -6.26
C ALA A 741 5.11 33.15 -6.03
N GLY A 742 4.54 32.52 -5.00
CA GLY A 742 3.11 32.62 -4.67
C GLY A 742 2.20 31.61 -5.37
N ALA A 743 2.76 30.62 -6.09
CA ALA A 743 2.01 29.55 -6.73
C ALA A 743 2.54 28.16 -6.33
N PHE A 744 1.65 27.18 -6.16
CA PHE A 744 2.03 25.80 -5.90
C PHE A 744 2.43 25.08 -7.20
N VAL A 745 3.64 24.54 -7.23
CA VAL A 745 4.22 23.83 -8.39
C VAL A 745 4.50 22.38 -7.99
N ASP A 746 4.10 21.41 -8.84
CA ASP A 746 4.44 19.99 -8.67
C ASP A 746 5.98 19.81 -8.66
N ALA A 747 6.52 19.19 -7.62
CA ALA A 747 7.96 18.97 -7.47
C ALA A 747 8.47 17.94 -8.50
N LYS A 748 9.62 18.22 -9.10
CA LYS A 748 10.22 17.43 -10.17
C LYS A 748 10.73 16.11 -9.63
N VAL A 749 10.19 14.97 -10.07
CA VAL A 749 10.78 13.66 -9.77
C VAL A 749 12.16 13.58 -10.43
N VAL A 750 13.21 13.28 -9.65
CA VAL A 750 14.59 13.12 -10.15
C VAL A 750 15.09 11.68 -10.07
N SER A 751 14.48 10.85 -9.23
CA SER A 751 14.59 9.39 -9.30
C SER A 751 13.40 8.72 -8.62
N GLU A 752 13.11 7.46 -8.97
CA GLU A 752 12.04 6.66 -8.38
C GLU A 752 12.52 5.23 -8.20
N ASP A 753 12.32 4.65 -7.01
CA ASP A 753 12.55 3.25 -6.69
C ASP A 753 11.20 2.60 -6.31
N LYS A 754 10.62 1.92 -7.30
CA LYS A 754 9.34 1.22 -7.17
C LYS A 754 9.43 -0.06 -6.33
N ALA A 755 10.63 -0.59 -6.08
CA ALA A 755 10.83 -1.76 -5.23
C ALA A 755 10.93 -1.38 -3.75
N ALA A 756 11.61 -0.27 -3.44
CA ALA A 756 11.62 0.32 -2.09
C ALA A 756 10.37 1.15 -1.76
N ASN A 757 9.47 1.38 -2.74
CA ASN A 757 8.34 2.30 -2.66
C ASN A 757 8.80 3.73 -2.26
N THR A 758 9.86 4.24 -2.87
CA THR A 758 10.39 5.60 -2.62
C THR A 758 10.59 6.38 -3.91
N ARG A 759 10.65 7.72 -3.82
CA ARG A 759 11.11 8.57 -4.92
C ARG A 759 11.78 9.83 -4.42
N VAL A 760 12.73 10.37 -5.17
CA VAL A 760 13.35 11.66 -4.85
C VAL A 760 12.67 12.75 -5.68
N VAL A 761 12.17 13.79 -5.01
CA VAL A 761 11.57 14.98 -5.63
C VAL A 761 12.41 16.22 -5.37
N GLU A 762 12.63 17.02 -6.41
CA GLU A 762 13.46 18.22 -6.43
C GLU A 762 12.59 19.47 -6.64
N PHE A 763 12.86 20.52 -5.88
CA PHE A 763 12.17 21.81 -5.98
C PHE A 763 13.11 22.98 -5.67
N GLU A 764 12.81 24.15 -6.24
CA GLU A 764 13.56 25.38 -5.98
C GLU A 764 13.11 26.03 -4.67
N VAL A 765 14.04 26.55 -3.87
CA VAL A 765 13.76 27.19 -2.58
C VAL A 765 14.35 28.60 -2.56
N ALA A 766 13.50 29.61 -2.47
CA ALA A 766 13.93 31.01 -2.49
C ALA A 766 14.72 31.42 -1.23
N ASP A 767 14.28 30.95 -0.05
CA ASP A 767 14.94 31.18 1.24
C ASP A 767 14.91 29.91 2.09
N LEU A 768 16.06 29.52 2.63
CA LEU A 768 16.21 28.36 3.53
C LEU A 768 15.89 28.70 5.00
N PHE A 769 15.89 29.99 5.37
CA PHE A 769 15.55 30.44 6.72
C PHE A 769 14.04 30.60 6.94
N ALA A 770 13.26 30.68 5.84
CA ALA A 770 11.80 30.71 5.87
C ALA A 770 11.19 29.30 5.93
N LYS A 771 9.93 29.21 6.39
CA LYS A 771 9.10 28.03 6.15
C LYS A 771 8.58 28.05 4.71
N LEU A 772 8.81 26.97 3.98
CA LEU A 772 8.30 26.76 2.62
C LEU A 772 6.93 26.10 2.67
N ASN A 773 5.88 26.75 2.17
CA ASN A 773 4.55 26.13 2.09
C ASN A 773 4.55 25.02 1.03
N ALA A 774 3.84 23.93 1.31
CA ALA A 774 3.72 22.78 0.43
C ALA A 774 2.32 22.15 0.50
N LYS A 775 1.91 21.45 -0.56
CA LYS A 775 0.68 20.66 -0.63
C LYS A 775 1.00 19.22 -1.00
N VAL A 776 0.37 18.27 -0.32
CA VAL A 776 0.57 16.84 -0.54
C VAL A 776 -0.78 16.20 -0.80
N LYS A 777 -0.89 15.38 -1.86
CA LYS A 777 -2.04 14.47 -2.03
C LYS A 777 -1.62 13.07 -1.59
N VAL A 778 -2.45 12.46 -0.75
CA VAL A 778 -2.32 11.06 -0.31
C VAL A 778 -3.54 10.29 -0.82
N ASP A 779 -3.30 9.27 -1.64
CA ASP A 779 -4.29 8.32 -2.13
C ASP A 779 -3.92 6.90 -1.65
N ILE A 780 -4.84 6.20 -0.99
CA ILE A 780 -4.68 4.80 -0.59
C ILE A 780 -5.93 4.04 -0.99
N ASP A 781 -5.95 3.57 -2.24
CA ASP A 781 -7.09 2.91 -2.91
C ASP A 781 -7.66 1.74 -2.09
N SER A 782 -6.79 0.96 -1.43
CA SER A 782 -7.19 -0.19 -0.60
C SER A 782 -8.02 0.19 0.64
N MET A 783 -8.02 1.46 1.03
CA MET A 783 -8.81 2.02 2.13
C MET A 783 -9.76 3.14 1.67
N ASN A 784 -9.87 3.43 0.36
CA ASN A 784 -10.65 4.54 -0.20
C ASN A 784 -10.29 5.90 0.46
N TYR A 785 -9.00 6.13 0.72
CA TYR A 785 -8.49 7.32 1.40
C TYR A 785 -7.90 8.29 0.38
N HIS A 786 -8.52 9.44 0.15
CA HIS A 786 -8.16 10.35 -0.96
C HIS A 786 -8.18 11.80 -0.50
N HIS A 787 -7.06 12.29 0.03
CA HIS A 787 -7.01 13.59 0.73
C HIS A 787 -5.84 14.47 0.31
N PHE A 788 -6.06 15.78 0.34
CA PHE A 788 -5.02 16.81 0.23
C PHE A 788 -4.70 17.39 1.61
N TYR A 789 -3.41 17.67 1.83
CA TYR A 789 -2.89 18.29 3.05
C TYR A 789 -2.01 19.48 2.71
N ASP A 790 -2.26 20.59 3.39
CA ASP A 790 -1.35 21.73 3.43
C ASP A 790 -0.34 21.49 4.55
N VAL A 791 0.95 21.70 4.27
CA VAL A 791 2.07 21.47 5.20
C VAL A 791 3.15 22.55 5.00
N GLN A 792 4.06 22.68 5.96
CA GLN A 792 5.20 23.62 5.86
C GLN A 792 6.52 22.88 6.04
N ILE A 793 7.48 23.10 5.15
CA ILE A 793 8.84 22.55 5.25
C ILE A 793 9.74 23.59 5.92
N GLN A 794 10.42 23.21 7.00
CA GLN A 794 11.37 24.05 7.71
C GLN A 794 12.76 23.43 7.62
N PHE A 795 13.73 24.14 7.04
CA PHE A 795 15.11 23.69 6.94
C PHE A 795 15.90 24.04 8.20
N ASP A 796 16.75 23.12 8.64
CA ASP A 796 17.70 23.36 9.72
C ASP A 796 19.02 23.85 9.12
N THR A 797 19.07 25.16 8.89
CA THR A 797 20.26 25.83 8.34
C THR A 797 21.49 25.71 9.25
N THR A 798 21.35 25.27 10.51
CA THR A 798 22.52 25.03 11.39
C THR A 798 23.24 23.71 11.08
N LYS A 799 22.62 22.83 10.27
CA LYS A 799 23.13 21.50 9.92
C LYS A 799 23.27 21.32 8.41
N ILE A 800 23.90 22.30 7.75
CA ILE A 800 24.31 22.16 6.34
C ILE A 800 25.71 21.55 6.30
N GLY A 801 25.81 20.29 5.86
CA GLY A 801 27.07 19.58 5.67
C GLY A 801 27.51 19.57 4.20
N ALA A 802 28.82 19.55 3.92
CA ALA A 802 29.31 19.43 2.54
C ALA A 802 29.35 17.96 2.10
N ILE A 803 28.79 17.66 0.92
CA ILE A 803 28.94 16.34 0.27
C ILE A 803 30.34 16.26 -0.39
N GLY A 804 30.84 15.04 -0.60
CA GLY A 804 32.22 14.74 -0.99
C GLY A 804 32.79 15.57 -2.16
N THR A 805 34.08 15.89 -2.08
CA THR A 805 34.76 16.87 -2.94
C THR A 805 34.90 16.44 -4.41
N VAL A 806 34.77 17.44 -5.28
CA VAL A 806 34.81 17.38 -6.76
C VAL A 806 36.02 16.60 -7.32
N LYS A 807 35.78 15.89 -8.43
CA LYS A 807 36.80 15.70 -9.48
C LYS A 807 36.18 15.83 -10.88
N GLU A 808 36.91 16.50 -11.78
CA GLU A 808 36.45 16.87 -13.12
C GLU A 808 36.81 15.80 -14.19
N GLU A 809 36.12 15.85 -15.33
CA GLU A 809 36.43 15.07 -16.53
C GLU A 809 37.69 15.59 -17.27
N PRO A 810 38.49 14.71 -17.88
CA PRO A 810 39.32 15.03 -19.04
C PRO A 810 38.91 14.26 -20.32
N LYS A 811 39.24 14.81 -21.50
CA LYS A 811 38.69 14.43 -22.81
C LYS A 811 39.67 13.69 -23.76
N ASN A 812 39.08 13.00 -24.75
CA ASN A 812 39.54 12.74 -26.12
C ASN A 812 40.73 11.77 -26.43
N GLU A 813 40.39 10.66 -27.13
CA GLU A 813 40.82 10.31 -28.52
C GLU A 813 42.33 10.17 -28.93
N PRO A 814 42.71 9.43 -30.03
CA PRO A 814 42.50 7.98 -30.27
C PRO A 814 43.71 7.26 -30.98
N LYS A 815 43.54 5.97 -31.36
CA LYS A 815 44.11 5.22 -32.53
C LYS A 815 45.18 4.10 -32.38
N THR A 816 44.70 2.89 -32.74
CA THR A 816 45.28 1.86 -33.67
C THR A 816 46.34 0.82 -33.24
N PRO A 817 46.37 -0.40 -33.87
CA PRO A 817 47.00 -1.61 -33.32
C PRO A 817 48.02 -2.32 -34.24
N VAL A 818 48.64 -3.44 -33.79
CA VAL A 818 49.55 -4.29 -34.60
C VAL A 818 49.36 -5.80 -34.36
N THR A 819 48.75 -6.48 -35.36
CA THR A 819 48.86 -7.87 -35.87
C THR A 819 49.13 -9.12 -34.98
N THR A 820 48.38 -10.19 -35.28
CA THR A 820 48.62 -11.62 -34.95
C THR A 820 49.57 -12.33 -35.94
N PRO A 821 50.08 -13.55 -35.61
CA PRO A 821 49.64 -14.80 -36.28
C PRO A 821 49.72 -16.08 -35.37
N LYS A 822 49.39 -17.34 -35.74
CA LYS A 822 48.43 -18.06 -36.64
C LYS A 822 48.71 -19.60 -36.50
N VAL A 823 47.85 -20.50 -37.02
CA VAL A 823 48.07 -21.95 -37.42
C VAL A 823 47.93 -23.01 -36.29
N ASP A 824 47.37 -24.24 -36.45
CA ASP A 824 46.30 -24.87 -37.30
C ASP A 824 46.03 -26.34 -36.80
N ASN A 825 44.83 -26.93 -37.06
CA ASN A 825 44.56 -28.39 -37.32
C ASN A 825 44.79 -29.47 -36.18
N VAL A 826 44.25 -30.73 -36.14
CA VAL A 826 43.25 -31.51 -36.95
C VAL A 826 42.71 -32.82 -36.25
N LYS A 827 41.43 -33.19 -36.53
CA LYS A 827 40.73 -34.52 -36.63
C LYS A 827 40.72 -35.70 -35.58
N THR A 828 39.48 -36.03 -35.16
CA THR A 828 38.68 -37.31 -35.25
C THR A 828 39.08 -38.71 -34.69
N VAL A 829 38.21 -39.24 -33.80
CA VAL A 829 37.39 -40.50 -33.85
C VAL A 829 38.01 -41.91 -34.08
N SER A 830 37.70 -42.86 -33.17
CA SER A 830 37.45 -44.29 -33.47
C SER A 830 36.62 -45.04 -32.37
N THR A 831 36.00 -46.18 -32.74
CA THR A 831 35.15 -47.12 -31.93
C THR A 831 35.87 -48.51 -31.85
N PRO A 832 35.26 -49.74 -31.65
CA PRO A 832 33.95 -50.23 -31.14
C PRO A 832 34.17 -51.33 -30.01
N ASP A 833 33.56 -52.53 -29.82
CA ASP A 833 32.47 -53.35 -30.43
C ASP A 833 31.98 -54.57 -29.58
N PHE A 834 30.83 -55.18 -29.95
CA PHE A 834 30.29 -56.57 -29.72
C PHE A 834 30.24 -57.24 -28.29
N ASN A 835 29.45 -58.31 -27.99
CA ASN A 835 28.66 -59.28 -28.80
C ASN A 835 27.36 -59.85 -28.10
N ARG A 836 26.68 -60.84 -28.72
CA ARG A 836 25.32 -61.41 -28.46
C ARG A 836 25.28 -62.86 -27.91
N ASN A 837 24.07 -63.33 -27.48
CA ASN A 837 23.37 -64.64 -27.70
C ASN A 837 22.68 -65.22 -26.42
N ALA A 838 21.60 -66.02 -26.44
CA ALA A 838 20.56 -66.38 -27.43
C ALA A 838 19.37 -67.16 -26.77
N ASP A 839 18.20 -67.22 -27.46
CA ASP A 839 17.04 -68.17 -27.33
C ASP A 839 16.32 -68.35 -25.95
N ASP A 840 15.09 -68.93 -25.78
CA ASP A 840 14.12 -69.61 -26.68
C ASP A 840 12.63 -69.33 -26.25
N LYS A 841 11.62 -70.08 -26.75
CA LYS A 841 10.17 -69.76 -26.75
C LYS A 841 9.21 -70.80 -26.10
N LYS A 842 7.99 -70.30 -25.81
CA LYS A 842 6.66 -70.98 -25.65
C LYS A 842 6.25 -71.46 -24.24
N LYS A 843 4.97 -71.84 -23.96
CA LYS A 843 3.59 -71.27 -24.20
C LYS A 843 2.55 -72.28 -23.64
N LYS A 844 1.29 -71.84 -23.43
CA LYS A 844 0.08 -72.59 -22.96
C LYS A 844 -0.01 -72.69 -21.42
N GLU A 845 -1.18 -72.90 -20.79
CA GLU A 845 -2.46 -73.41 -21.34
C GLU A 845 -3.72 -72.71 -20.75
N ASP A 846 -4.90 -73.04 -21.29
CA ASP A 846 -6.18 -72.35 -21.11
C ASP A 846 -7.06 -72.88 -19.96
N GLN A 847 -7.96 -72.05 -19.41
CA GLN A 847 -9.39 -72.42 -19.22
C GLN A 847 -10.31 -71.25 -18.83
N LYS A 848 -11.62 -71.41 -19.09
CA LYS A 848 -12.70 -70.49 -18.69
C LYS A 848 -13.30 -70.90 -17.34
N ASN A 849 -13.94 -69.96 -16.64
CA ASN A 849 -15.31 -70.23 -16.17
C ASN A 849 -16.15 -68.94 -15.98
N ASP A 850 -17.46 -69.11 -15.86
CA ASP A 850 -18.49 -68.05 -15.78
C ASP A 850 -19.66 -68.54 -14.88
N SER A 851 -20.61 -67.67 -14.53
CA SER A 851 -21.91 -67.95 -13.84
C SER A 851 -21.98 -68.12 -12.30
N LYS A 852 -22.51 -67.07 -11.65
CA LYS A 852 -23.69 -67.02 -10.75
C LYS A 852 -23.88 -67.96 -9.52
N LYS A 853 -24.31 -67.27 -8.43
CA LYS A 853 -25.38 -67.59 -7.43
C LYS A 853 -25.10 -68.43 -6.16
N GLU A 854 -25.21 -67.71 -5.03
CA GLU A 854 -26.09 -67.98 -3.86
C GLU A 854 -25.96 -69.28 -3.02
N LYS A 855 -25.69 -69.08 -1.72
CA LYS A 855 -26.75 -69.23 -0.70
C LYS A 855 -26.57 -68.30 0.49
N ASN A 856 -27.56 -68.26 1.39
CA ASN A 856 -27.92 -67.10 2.22
C ASN A 856 -28.27 -67.52 3.66
N SER A 857 -27.93 -66.68 4.65
CA SER A 857 -28.47 -66.71 6.02
C SER A 857 -28.88 -65.30 6.46
N LYS A 858 -30.13 -65.16 6.91
CA LYS A 858 -30.71 -63.98 7.57
C LYS A 858 -30.07 -63.79 8.97
N THR A 859 -30.10 -62.64 9.66
CA THR A 859 -31.17 -61.63 9.89
C THR A 859 -30.66 -60.19 9.68
N ALA A 860 -31.46 -59.14 9.42
CA ALA A 860 -32.65 -58.63 10.13
C ALA A 860 -32.34 -58.20 11.60
N ASP A 861 -32.83 -57.06 12.12
CA ASP A 861 -33.80 -56.11 11.54
C ASP A 861 -33.67 -54.66 12.10
N THR A 862 -34.39 -53.77 11.42
CA THR A 862 -34.74 -52.36 11.65
C THR A 862 -34.83 -51.87 13.12
N ALA A 863 -33.85 -51.10 13.58
CA ALA A 863 -33.93 -50.15 14.72
C ALA A 863 -32.84 -49.05 14.52
N GLN A 864 -32.98 -47.77 14.89
CA GLN A 864 -33.78 -47.18 15.97
C GLN A 864 -34.65 -45.96 15.58
N LEU A 865 -34.74 -45.56 14.30
CA LEU A 865 -35.42 -44.31 13.88
C LEU A 865 -36.86 -44.15 14.40
N GLY A 866 -37.62 -45.25 14.50
CA GLY A 866 -38.98 -45.22 15.08
C GLY A 866 -39.02 -44.87 16.58
N LEU A 867 -38.00 -45.22 17.36
CA LEU A 867 -37.94 -44.94 18.80
C LEU A 867 -37.81 -43.44 19.05
N TYR A 868 -36.96 -42.75 18.28
CA TYR A 868 -36.81 -41.30 18.35
C TYR A 868 -38.08 -40.56 17.93
N MET A 869 -38.79 -41.02 16.89
CA MET A 869 -40.09 -40.46 16.50
C MET A 869 -41.15 -40.59 17.60
N VAL A 870 -41.24 -41.75 18.27
CA VAL A 870 -42.19 -41.96 19.37
C VAL A 870 -41.86 -41.11 20.60
N LEU A 871 -40.57 -40.92 20.91
CA LEU A 871 -40.13 -40.01 21.98
C LEU A 871 -40.46 -38.54 21.66
N LEU A 872 -40.28 -38.11 20.40
CA LEU A 872 -40.59 -36.75 19.95
C LEU A 872 -42.11 -36.46 20.02
N LEU A 873 -42.95 -37.40 19.59
CA LEU A 873 -44.40 -37.26 19.64
C LEU A 873 -44.95 -37.38 21.08
N GLY A 874 -44.38 -38.25 21.91
CA GLY A 874 -44.77 -38.42 23.32
C GLY A 874 -44.49 -37.18 24.20
N SER A 875 -43.35 -36.52 23.96
CA SER A 875 -43.01 -35.25 24.63
C SER A 875 -43.92 -34.09 24.19
N LEU A 876 -44.30 -34.03 22.92
CA LEU A 876 -45.27 -33.06 22.41
C LEU A 876 -46.66 -33.22 23.07
N ALA A 877 -47.11 -34.47 23.28
CA ALA A 877 -48.38 -34.75 23.94
C ALA A 877 -48.43 -34.28 25.41
N LEU A 878 -47.30 -34.35 26.14
CA LEU A 878 -47.20 -33.83 27.51
C LEU A 878 -47.24 -32.30 27.55
N LEU A 879 -46.63 -31.61 26.58
CA LEU A 879 -46.71 -30.16 26.43
C LEU A 879 -48.15 -29.69 26.16
N VAL A 880 -48.84 -30.32 25.20
CA VAL A 880 -50.25 -29.99 24.88
C VAL A 880 -51.17 -30.27 26.08
N ARG A 881 -50.91 -31.33 26.86
CA ARG A 881 -51.67 -31.62 28.09
C ARG A 881 -51.44 -30.59 29.19
N LYS A 882 -50.21 -30.09 29.38
CA LYS A 882 -49.93 -28.96 30.29
C LYS A 882 -50.63 -27.68 29.82
N TYR A 883 -50.59 -27.38 28.53
CA TYR A 883 -51.19 -26.16 27.97
C TYR A 883 -52.73 -26.13 28.07
N ARG A 884 -53.40 -27.28 27.97
CA ARG A 884 -54.87 -27.39 28.16
C ARG A 884 -55.33 -27.48 29.62
N ALA A 885 -54.43 -27.75 30.58
CA ALA A 885 -54.77 -27.84 32.00
C ALA A 885 -54.71 -26.49 32.75
N GLY A 886 -54.30 -25.41 32.08
CA GLY A 886 -54.21 -24.06 32.66
C GLY A 886 -55.43 -23.16 32.43
N ARG A 887 -56.58 -23.72 32.03
CA ARG A 887 -57.79 -22.94 31.71
C ARG A 887 -59.10 -23.71 31.98
N LEU A 888 -59.35 -24.01 33.25
CA LEU A 888 -60.67 -24.25 33.86
C LEU A 888 -60.57 -24.04 35.38
#